data_AF-A0A091KFW0-F1
#
_entry.id   AF-A0A091KFW0-F1
#
_cell.length_a   1.000
_cell.length_b   1.000
_cell.length_c   1.000
_cell.angle_alpha   90.00
_cell.angle_beta   90.00
_cell.angle_gamma   90.00
#
_symmetry.space_group_name_H-M   'P 1'
#
loop_
_entity.id
_entity.type
_entity.pdbx_description
1 polymer ?
#
loop_
_entity_poly.entity_id
_entity_poly.type
_entity_poly.pdbx_seq_one_letter_code
_entity_poly.pdbx_strand_id
1 'polypeptide(L)'
;QVEWLKNEEPIDSNLDENIDTRADHNLIIRQARLSDSGNYTCMAANIVAKRRSMSATVVVYVNGGWSSWTEWSNCNARCGRGWQKRSRTCTNPAPLNGGAFCEGMSVQKITCTSLCPVDGSWEVWSEWSVCSPECEHLRVRECIAPPPRNGGKYCEGLSQESENCTEGLCVQDKKPLHEIKPQNIEAASDIALYSGLGAAVIAVAVLVVGVTLYKRSQSEYGVDVIDSSALTGGFQTFNFKTVRQGNSLLLNSSMQPDLTVSRTYSGPICLQDPMDKELMTESSLFNPLSDIKVKVQSSFMVSLGVTERAEYHGKAHSGTFPHGNNRAFGTIQARNKAMYIQNLSSLSTRSELKTAAIFGHLGGRLVVPNTGVSLLIPHGAIPEDSSWEIYLAVTQKESNLQPEGTDVLLGPEVTCGPSDLSVSTPFALTIPHCAEVNLEHWNIHLKKRTQQGKWEEVMSVEEETTSCYCLLDPYACHILLNSFGTYALIGEPISDCAVRQLKVAVFGCLSCNSLDYNLRVYCMDNTPCAFQEVVSDERLQGGQLLEEPKLLHFKGNTFSLQISVLDIPPFLWRIKPFTACQEVPFSRVWCSSPTPLHCAFSLERYTPATTQLSCKVCVRQVKGHEQILQIQTSILE
;
A
#
# COMPACT_ATOMS: atom_id res chain seq x y z
N GLN A 1 -20.51 51.05 0.98
CA GLN A 1 -19.92 50.40 2.16
C GLN A 1 -19.77 48.92 1.86
N VAL A 2 -18.63 48.33 2.18
CA VAL A 2 -18.37 46.89 1.99
C VAL A 2 -18.31 46.25 3.37
N GLU A 3 -19.06 45.17 3.55
CA GLU A 3 -19.14 44.40 4.78
C GLU A 3 -18.85 42.93 4.46
N TRP A 4 -18.10 42.25 5.32
CA TRP A 4 -17.82 40.84 5.18
C TRP A 4 -18.70 40.02 6.11
N LEU A 5 -19.27 38.95 5.58
CA LEU A 5 -20.08 37.99 6.31
C LEU A 5 -19.35 36.65 6.37
N LYS A 6 -19.41 35.98 7.51
CA LYS A 6 -19.01 34.58 7.69
C LYS A 6 -20.26 33.79 8.09
N ASN A 7 -20.62 32.78 7.30
CA ASN A 7 -21.83 31.98 7.52
C ASN A 7 -23.09 32.85 7.69
N GLU A 8 -23.23 33.90 6.87
CA GLU A 8 -24.34 34.87 6.94
C GLU A 8 -24.31 35.87 8.10
N GLU A 9 -23.33 35.79 9.00
CA GLU A 9 -23.16 36.72 10.13
C GLU A 9 -22.08 37.76 9.84
N PRO A 10 -22.29 39.04 10.19
CA PRO A 10 -21.29 40.09 9.98
C PRO A 10 -20.06 39.87 10.84
N ILE A 11 -18.89 40.02 10.21
CA ILE A 11 -17.60 39.93 10.89
C ILE A 11 -17.26 41.30 11.44
N ASP A 12 -17.14 41.41 12.75
CA ASP A 12 -16.66 42.63 13.42
C ASP A 12 -15.13 42.53 13.63
N SER A 13 -14.38 43.33 12.86
CA SER A 13 -12.92 43.38 12.96
C SER A 13 -12.41 43.98 14.26
N ASN A 14 -13.28 44.61 15.08
CA ASN A 14 -12.90 45.14 16.39
C ASN A 14 -12.89 44.08 17.49
N LEU A 15 -13.54 42.92 17.27
CA LEU A 15 -13.67 41.84 18.26
C LEU A 15 -12.58 40.77 18.13
N ASP A 16 -11.94 40.64 16.98
CA ASP A 16 -10.96 39.59 16.70
C ASP A 16 -9.71 40.17 16.02
N GLU A 17 -8.63 40.34 16.79
CA GLU A 17 -7.35 40.91 16.32
C GLU A 17 -6.70 40.09 15.17
N ASN A 18 -7.13 38.85 14.97
CA ASN A 18 -6.65 37.99 13.88
C ASN A 18 -7.29 38.32 12.52
N ILE A 19 -8.40 39.05 12.52
CA ILE A 19 -9.15 39.43 11.31
C ILE A 19 -9.00 40.92 11.08
N ASP A 20 -8.40 41.28 9.94
CA ASP A 20 -8.14 42.66 9.56
C ASP A 20 -8.91 43.00 8.28
N THR A 21 -9.69 44.07 8.32
CA THR A 21 -10.37 44.63 7.15
C THR A 21 -9.66 45.92 6.75
N ARG A 22 -8.78 45.82 5.75
CA ARG A 22 -7.96 46.95 5.30
C ARG A 22 -8.79 47.98 4.50
N ALA A 23 -8.22 49.17 4.31
CA ALA A 23 -8.87 50.31 3.64
C ALA A 23 -9.24 50.06 2.16
N ASP A 24 -8.66 49.02 1.56
CA ASP A 24 -8.97 48.47 0.23
C ASP A 24 -10.17 47.51 0.22
N HIS A 25 -10.87 47.35 1.36
CA HIS A 25 -12.03 46.48 1.57
C HIS A 25 -11.73 44.96 1.50
N ASN A 26 -10.48 44.56 1.63
CA ASN A 26 -10.05 43.16 1.69
C ASN A 26 -10.18 42.59 3.12
N LEU A 27 -10.59 41.33 3.22
CA LEU A 27 -10.60 40.56 4.48
C LEU A 27 -9.33 39.73 4.59
N ILE A 28 -8.53 39.98 5.63
CA ILE A 28 -7.26 39.28 5.87
C ILE A 28 -7.35 38.52 7.20
N ILE A 29 -7.10 37.22 7.15
CA ILE A 29 -6.96 36.37 8.34
C ILE A 29 -5.46 36.16 8.55
N ARG A 30 -4.89 36.72 9.63
CA ARG A 30 -3.44 36.73 9.86
C ARG A 30 -2.89 35.34 10.13
N GLN A 31 -3.62 34.53 10.88
CA GLN A 31 -3.30 33.15 11.19
C GLN A 31 -4.54 32.27 11.07
N ALA A 32 -4.46 31.21 10.28
CA ALA A 32 -5.59 30.30 10.10
C ALA A 32 -5.83 29.45 11.34
N ARG A 33 -7.03 29.56 11.93
CA ARG A 33 -7.51 28.73 13.05
C ARG A 33 -8.62 27.80 12.56
N LEU A 34 -8.84 26.69 13.25
CA LEU A 34 -9.97 25.78 12.96
C LEU A 34 -11.32 26.51 12.95
N SER A 35 -11.49 27.50 13.83
CA SER A 35 -12.68 28.35 13.92
C SER A 35 -12.92 29.17 12.66
N ASP A 36 -11.89 29.45 11.85
CA ASP A 36 -11.98 30.28 10.65
C ASP A 36 -12.54 29.53 9.43
N SER A 37 -12.86 28.23 9.58
CA SER A 37 -13.57 27.50 8.53
C SER A 37 -15.02 28.00 8.41
N GLY A 38 -15.46 28.30 7.18
CA GLY A 38 -16.81 28.81 6.94
C GLY A 38 -16.99 29.40 5.54
N ASN A 39 -18.19 29.90 5.30
CA ASN A 39 -18.57 30.53 4.03
C ASN A 39 -18.45 32.04 4.15
N TYR A 40 -17.47 32.60 3.44
CA TYR A 40 -17.19 34.03 3.43
C TYR A 40 -17.90 34.70 2.27
N THR A 41 -18.67 35.74 2.56
CA THR A 41 -19.43 36.48 1.55
C THR A 41 -19.20 37.97 1.68
N CYS A 42 -18.93 38.64 0.58
CA CYS A 42 -18.79 40.08 0.53
C CYS A 42 -20.16 40.72 0.24
N MET A 43 -20.57 41.68 1.07
CA MET A 43 -21.77 42.47 0.88
C MET A 43 -21.41 43.92 0.57
N ALA A 44 -21.79 44.39 -0.61
CA ALA A 44 -21.68 45.79 -0.99
C ALA A 44 -23.04 46.48 -0.80
N ALA A 45 -23.09 47.51 0.04
CA ALA A 45 -24.27 48.28 0.36
C ALA A 45 -24.12 49.77 -0.03
N ASN A 46 -25.19 50.36 -0.55
CA ASN A 46 -25.37 51.80 -0.75
C ASN A 46 -26.76 52.22 -0.21
N ILE A 47 -27.06 53.52 -0.16
CA ILE A 47 -28.29 54.10 0.39
C ILE A 47 -29.59 53.58 -0.27
N VAL A 48 -29.49 52.95 -1.45
CA VAL A 48 -30.64 52.44 -2.23
C VAL A 48 -30.70 50.90 -2.25
N ALA A 49 -29.58 50.19 -2.14
CA ALA A 49 -29.54 48.75 -2.37
C ALA A 49 -28.35 48.05 -1.71
N LYS A 50 -28.52 46.76 -1.41
CA LYS A 50 -27.45 45.85 -0.98
C LYS A 50 -27.28 44.72 -2.02
N ARG A 51 -26.05 44.41 -2.41
CA ARG A 51 -25.69 43.31 -3.30
C ARG A 51 -24.68 42.40 -2.64
N ARG A 52 -24.80 41.11 -2.90
CA ARG A 52 -24.02 40.05 -2.28
C ARG A 52 -23.18 39.35 -3.33
N SER A 53 -21.92 39.06 -3.02
CA SER A 53 -21.04 38.24 -3.84
C SER A 53 -21.41 36.75 -3.74
N MET A 54 -20.82 35.93 -4.60
CA MET A 54 -20.80 34.49 -4.35
C MET A 54 -20.03 34.20 -3.06
N SER A 55 -20.46 33.18 -2.30
CA SER A 55 -19.80 32.76 -1.07
C SER A 55 -18.56 31.92 -1.38
N ALA A 56 -17.42 32.31 -0.82
CA ALA A 56 -16.17 31.55 -0.86
C ALA A 56 -16.11 30.60 0.34
N THR A 57 -16.01 29.30 0.09
CA THR A 57 -15.85 28.31 1.17
C THR A 57 -14.37 28.25 1.56
N VAL A 58 -14.08 28.53 2.83
CA VAL A 58 -12.74 28.40 3.40
C VAL A 58 -12.75 27.22 4.35
N VAL A 59 -11.88 26.25 4.10
CA VAL A 59 -11.69 25.07 4.97
C VAL A 59 -10.27 25.07 5.48
N VAL A 60 -10.11 25.02 6.81
CA VAL A 60 -8.80 24.90 7.46
C VAL A 60 -8.52 23.42 7.72
N TYR A 61 -7.46 22.90 7.12
CA TYR A 61 -7.02 21.52 7.28
C TYR A 61 -6.02 21.42 8.44
N VAL A 62 -6.04 20.28 9.14
CA VAL A 62 -5.00 19.94 10.13
C VAL A 62 -4.33 18.67 9.67
N ASN A 63 -3.04 18.72 9.38
CA ASN A 63 -2.25 17.54 9.05
C ASN A 63 -2.01 16.70 10.29
N GLY A 64 -1.99 15.38 10.12
CA GLY A 64 -1.72 14.43 11.19
C GLY A 64 -0.27 14.50 11.66
N GLY A 65 -0.08 14.59 12.97
CA GLY A 65 1.21 14.48 13.63
C GLY A 65 1.33 13.21 14.48
N TRP A 66 2.54 12.65 14.52
CA TRP A 66 2.82 11.45 15.30
C TRP A 66 2.78 11.74 16.81
N SER A 67 2.16 10.84 17.58
CA SER A 67 2.37 10.75 19.02
C SER A 67 3.82 10.42 19.35
N SER A 68 4.20 10.61 20.61
CA SER A 68 5.41 9.98 21.13
C SER A 68 5.34 8.46 20.94
N TRP A 69 6.50 7.84 20.75
CA TRP A 69 6.60 6.39 20.75
C TRP A 69 6.22 5.83 22.13
N THR A 70 5.55 4.67 22.15
CA THR A 70 5.43 3.86 23.35
C THR A 70 6.80 3.36 23.80
N GLU A 71 6.90 2.95 25.06
CA GLU A 71 8.02 2.16 25.53
C GLU A 71 8.18 0.87 24.72
N TRP A 72 9.41 0.35 24.68
CA TRP A 72 9.71 -0.93 24.03
C TRP A 72 9.02 -2.07 24.78
N SER A 73 8.42 -2.99 24.04
CA SER A 73 7.90 -4.23 24.61
C SER A 73 9.04 -5.07 25.18
N ASN A 74 8.70 -5.98 26.10
CA ASN A 74 9.62 -7.04 26.50
C ASN A 74 10.06 -7.87 25.28
N CYS A 75 11.25 -8.46 25.39
CA CYS A 75 11.77 -9.35 24.36
C CYS A 75 10.82 -10.54 24.20
N ASN A 76 10.33 -10.80 22.99
CA ASN A 76 9.38 -11.88 22.76
C ASN A 76 10.00 -13.27 22.99
N ALA A 77 11.32 -13.39 22.85
CA ALA A 77 12.03 -14.63 23.15
C ALA A 77 12.24 -14.75 24.66
N ARG A 78 11.85 -15.90 25.24
CA ARG A 78 12.16 -16.22 26.65
C ARG A 78 13.67 -16.22 26.90
N CYS A 79 14.44 -16.74 25.95
CA CYS A 79 15.89 -16.71 25.95
C CYS A 79 16.44 -16.69 24.52
N GLY A 80 17.67 -16.20 24.36
CA GLY A 80 18.34 -16.08 23.06
C GLY A 80 17.89 -14.86 22.28
N ARG A 81 18.05 -14.92 20.95
CA ARG A 81 17.67 -13.81 20.05
C ARG A 81 16.15 -13.73 19.90
N GLY A 82 15.62 -12.54 20.12
CA GLY A 82 14.22 -12.19 19.93
C GLY A 82 14.05 -10.80 19.34
N TRP A 83 12.84 -10.26 19.45
CA TRP A 83 12.51 -8.93 18.97
C TRP A 83 11.66 -8.16 19.99
N GLN A 84 11.86 -6.85 20.04
CA GLN A 84 11.04 -5.90 20.81
C GLN A 84 10.32 -4.98 19.83
N LYS A 85 9.13 -4.53 20.22
CA LYS A 85 8.27 -3.66 19.42
C LYS A 85 7.94 -2.39 20.19
N ARG A 86 7.89 -1.25 19.50
CA ARG A 86 7.22 -0.04 19.98
C ARG A 86 6.26 0.49 18.90
N SER A 87 5.28 1.27 19.31
CA SER A 87 4.27 1.84 18.41
C SER A 87 4.02 3.32 18.70
N ARG A 88 3.46 4.04 17.74
CA ARG A 88 2.98 5.42 17.86
C ARG A 88 1.71 5.58 17.03
N THR A 89 0.88 6.54 17.40
CA THR A 89 -0.41 6.81 16.74
C THR A 89 -0.42 8.19 16.09
N CYS A 90 -1.16 8.35 15.00
CA CYS A 90 -1.28 9.62 14.29
C CYS A 90 -2.34 10.51 14.95
N THR A 91 -2.03 11.00 16.15
CA THR A 91 -3.00 11.66 17.04
C THR A 91 -2.49 12.97 17.65
N ASN A 92 -1.29 13.41 17.30
CA ASN A 92 -0.67 14.60 17.90
C ASN A 92 -0.14 15.58 16.83
N PRO A 93 -1.03 16.32 16.14
CA PRO A 93 -2.50 16.28 16.23
C PRO A 93 -3.12 15.20 15.32
N ALA A 94 -4.40 14.85 15.52
CA ALA A 94 -5.11 13.98 14.60
C ALA A 94 -5.45 14.75 13.30
N PRO A 95 -5.41 14.11 12.11
CA PRO A 95 -5.75 14.77 10.87
C PRO A 95 -7.24 15.16 10.85
N LEU A 96 -7.55 16.40 10.48
CA LEU A 96 -8.92 16.94 10.42
C LEU A 96 -9.19 17.61 9.08
N ASN A 97 -10.48 17.64 8.71
CA ASN A 97 -11.02 18.29 7.51
C ASN A 97 -10.41 17.80 6.19
N GLY A 98 -9.79 16.61 6.15
CA GLY A 98 -9.09 16.09 4.97
C GLY A 98 -7.58 16.42 4.93
N GLY A 99 -7.00 16.83 6.06
CA GLY A 99 -5.55 16.97 6.20
C GLY A 99 -4.80 15.65 6.02
N ALA A 100 -3.52 15.74 5.68
CA ALA A 100 -2.69 14.58 5.35
C ALA A 100 -2.53 13.64 6.56
N PHE A 101 -2.52 12.33 6.32
CA PHE A 101 -2.19 11.36 7.36
C PHE A 101 -0.67 11.36 7.65
N CYS A 102 -0.26 10.93 8.85
CA CYS A 102 1.15 10.94 9.24
C CYS A 102 2.02 10.08 8.33
N GLU A 103 3.16 10.62 7.89
CA GLU A 103 4.11 9.90 7.05
C GLU A 103 5.10 9.06 7.88
N GLY A 104 5.30 7.81 7.47
CA GLY A 104 6.25 6.87 8.09
C GLY A 104 5.61 5.71 8.87
N MET A 105 6.44 4.88 9.50
CA MET A 105 5.99 3.67 10.19
C MET A 105 5.32 4.00 11.54
N SER A 106 4.15 3.41 11.81
CA SER A 106 3.47 3.47 13.12
C SER A 106 4.01 2.44 14.11
N VAL A 107 4.79 1.46 13.64
CA VAL A 107 5.36 0.37 14.43
C VAL A 107 6.83 0.17 14.07
N GLN A 108 7.68 0.04 15.08
CA GLN A 108 9.10 -0.27 14.92
C GLN A 108 9.46 -1.56 15.66
N LYS A 109 10.34 -2.38 15.07
CA LYS A 109 10.86 -3.61 15.66
C LYS A 109 12.39 -3.59 15.68
N ILE A 110 12.99 -4.02 16.79
CA ILE A 110 14.45 -4.18 16.94
C ILE A 110 14.80 -5.55 17.51
N THR A 111 16.01 -6.02 17.23
CA THR A 111 16.54 -7.25 17.83
C THR A 111 16.84 -7.06 19.31
N CYS A 112 16.53 -8.08 20.11
CA CYS A 112 16.95 -8.19 21.51
C CYS A 112 17.59 -9.55 21.75
N THR A 113 18.46 -9.62 22.76
CA THR A 113 19.05 -10.89 23.21
C THR A 113 18.74 -11.07 24.69
N SER A 114 17.98 -12.11 25.01
CA SER A 114 17.75 -12.55 26.39
C SER A 114 18.76 -13.64 26.74
N LEU A 115 19.24 -13.68 27.99
CA LEU A 115 20.22 -14.68 28.42
C LEU A 115 19.55 -16.06 28.57
N CYS A 116 20.16 -17.12 28.03
CA CYS A 116 19.62 -18.48 28.12
C CYS A 116 20.04 -19.18 29.41
N PRO A 117 19.14 -19.92 30.09
CA PRO A 117 19.54 -20.86 31.12
C PRO A 117 20.50 -21.88 30.52
N VAL A 118 21.62 -22.11 31.19
CA VAL A 118 22.60 -23.14 30.86
C VAL A 118 22.58 -24.12 32.01
N ASP A 119 22.15 -25.35 31.74
CA ASP A 119 22.14 -26.41 32.73
C ASP A 119 23.58 -26.87 33.02
N GLY A 120 23.84 -27.20 34.28
CA GLY A 120 25.13 -27.72 34.72
C GLY A 120 25.34 -29.15 34.20
N SER A 121 26.57 -29.45 33.76
CA SER A 121 26.98 -30.82 33.46
C SER A 121 28.23 -31.21 34.24
N TRP A 122 28.27 -32.49 34.58
CA TRP A 122 29.38 -33.10 35.31
C TRP A 122 30.64 -33.09 34.46
N GLU A 123 31.76 -32.77 35.10
CA GLU A 123 33.07 -33.08 34.56
C GLU A 123 33.32 -34.61 34.60
N VAL A 124 34.34 -35.05 33.87
CA VAL A 124 34.84 -36.42 34.01
C VAL A 124 35.25 -36.64 35.46
N TRP A 125 34.96 -37.83 35.99
CA TRP A 125 35.40 -38.22 37.31
C TRP A 125 36.90 -38.07 37.47
N SER A 126 37.34 -37.67 38.67
CA SER A 126 38.74 -37.76 39.04
C SER A 126 39.21 -39.21 38.96
N GLU A 127 40.53 -39.38 38.84
CA GLU A 127 41.15 -40.67 39.13
C GLU A 127 40.77 -41.12 40.55
N TRP A 128 40.66 -42.43 40.73
CA TRP A 128 40.41 -43.01 42.04
C TRP A 128 41.55 -42.66 43.00
N SER A 129 41.20 -42.30 44.23
CA SER A 129 42.19 -42.11 45.29
C SER A 129 42.94 -43.40 45.58
N VAL A 130 44.10 -43.28 46.24
CA VAL A 130 44.74 -44.43 46.85
C VAL A 130 43.78 -45.04 47.89
N CYS A 131 43.81 -46.37 48.01
CA CYS A 131 42.98 -47.12 48.96
C CYS A 131 43.27 -46.65 50.39
N SER A 132 42.23 -46.23 51.11
CA SER A 132 42.32 -45.76 52.50
C SER A 132 42.55 -46.92 53.48
N PRO A 133 42.99 -46.64 54.72
CA PRO A 133 43.05 -47.64 55.80
C PRO A 133 41.69 -48.29 56.10
N GLU A 134 40.59 -47.59 55.78
CA GLU A 134 39.21 -48.07 55.90
C GLU A 134 38.78 -48.95 54.71
N CYS A 135 39.67 -49.19 53.75
CA CYS A 135 39.51 -50.06 52.58
C CYS A 135 38.48 -49.57 51.55
N GLU A 136 38.34 -48.25 51.46
CA GLU A 136 37.58 -47.56 50.43
C GLU A 136 38.51 -46.67 49.60
N HIS A 137 38.26 -46.59 48.29
CA HIS A 137 38.81 -45.53 47.45
C HIS A 137 37.70 -44.60 47.00
N LEU A 138 38.03 -43.34 46.80
CA LEU A 138 37.06 -42.30 46.48
C LEU A 138 37.42 -41.62 45.16
N ARG A 139 36.39 -41.27 44.41
CA ARG A 139 36.52 -40.36 43.26
C ARG A 139 35.52 -39.22 43.39
N VAL A 140 35.90 -38.06 42.88
CA VAL A 140 35.12 -36.83 42.96
C VAL A 140 34.95 -36.26 41.56
N ARG A 141 33.81 -35.61 41.32
CA ARG A 141 33.56 -34.83 40.10
C ARG A 141 32.91 -33.52 40.46
N GLU A 142 33.20 -32.47 39.69
CA GLU A 142 32.63 -31.15 39.87
C GLU A 142 31.62 -30.82 38.75
N CYS A 143 30.59 -30.04 39.09
CA CYS A 143 29.55 -29.61 38.17
C CYS A 143 29.98 -28.33 37.41
N ILE A 144 31.05 -28.45 36.61
CA ILE A 144 31.70 -27.30 35.97
C ILE A 144 31.88 -27.44 34.46
N ALA A 145 31.32 -28.48 33.82
CA ALA A 145 31.59 -28.80 32.42
C ALA A 145 30.30 -28.93 31.57
N PRO A 146 29.49 -27.86 31.37
CA PRO A 146 29.67 -26.48 31.84
C PRO A 146 29.03 -26.21 33.21
N PRO A 147 29.37 -25.11 33.91
CA PRO A 147 28.70 -24.75 35.16
C PRO A 147 27.29 -24.21 34.88
N PRO A 148 26.33 -24.40 35.81
CA PRO A 148 24.98 -23.87 35.65
C PRO A 148 24.98 -22.34 35.65
N ARG A 149 24.33 -21.72 34.65
CA ARG A 149 24.24 -20.26 34.51
C ARG A 149 22.81 -19.82 34.17
N ASN A 150 22.49 -18.56 34.45
CA ASN A 150 21.23 -17.90 34.07
C ASN A 150 19.96 -18.69 34.50
N GLY A 151 20.00 -19.33 35.68
CA GLY A 151 18.88 -20.11 36.21
C GLY A 151 18.73 -21.53 35.64
N GLY A 152 19.76 -22.07 34.98
CA GLY A 152 19.81 -23.48 34.58
C GLY A 152 19.91 -24.42 35.78
N LYS A 153 19.56 -25.70 35.56
CA LYS A 153 19.52 -26.75 36.58
C LYS A 153 20.93 -27.10 37.07
N TYR A 154 21.05 -27.42 38.36
CA TYR A 154 22.28 -27.99 38.91
C TYR A 154 22.43 -29.46 38.48
N CYS A 155 23.65 -30.00 38.49
CA CYS A 155 23.90 -31.37 38.07
C CYS A 155 23.18 -32.38 38.97
N GLU A 156 22.53 -33.38 38.36
CA GLU A 156 21.82 -34.45 39.06
C GLU A 156 22.78 -35.63 39.35
N GLY A 157 22.84 -36.08 40.62
CA GLY A 157 23.69 -37.19 41.07
C GLY A 157 24.66 -36.83 42.20
N LEU A 158 25.42 -37.81 42.70
CA LEU A 158 26.44 -37.57 43.73
C LEU A 158 27.69 -36.94 43.10
N SER A 159 28.31 -35.98 43.80
CA SER A 159 29.60 -35.38 43.44
C SER A 159 30.79 -36.24 43.89
N GLN A 160 30.56 -37.22 44.75
CA GLN A 160 31.56 -38.11 45.32
C GLN A 160 31.04 -39.54 45.33
N GLU A 161 31.89 -40.48 44.98
CA GLU A 161 31.58 -41.90 44.96
C GLU A 161 32.70 -42.68 45.66
N SER A 162 32.30 -43.68 46.45
CA SER A 162 33.18 -44.54 47.24
C SER A 162 32.94 -45.99 46.87
N GLU A 163 34.00 -46.73 46.58
CA GLU A 163 33.96 -48.16 46.28
C GLU A 163 35.01 -48.93 47.12
N ASN A 164 34.80 -50.23 47.26
CA ASN A 164 35.74 -51.08 47.99
C ASN A 164 36.92 -51.48 47.06
N CYS A 165 38.11 -50.99 47.37
CA CYS A 165 39.34 -51.22 46.59
C CYS A 165 39.96 -52.62 46.78
N THR A 166 39.44 -53.43 47.70
CA THR A 166 40.05 -54.70 48.13
C THR A 166 39.19 -55.94 47.88
N GLU A 167 38.08 -55.81 47.13
CA GLU A 167 37.15 -56.92 46.80
C GLU A 167 36.78 -57.79 48.03
N GLY A 168 36.69 -57.19 49.22
CA GLY A 168 36.32 -57.88 50.45
C GLY A 168 37.45 -58.60 51.21
N LEU A 169 38.72 -58.37 50.86
CA LEU A 169 39.88 -58.94 51.58
C LEU A 169 40.34 -58.07 52.77
N CYS A 170 39.70 -56.93 53.00
CA CYS A 170 40.01 -56.07 54.13
C CYS A 170 39.36 -56.55 55.42
N VAL A 171 40.18 -56.93 56.39
CA VAL A 171 39.74 -57.39 57.71
C VAL A 171 39.88 -56.23 58.69
N GLN A 172 38.77 -55.56 58.99
CA GLN A 172 38.73 -54.60 60.10
C GLN A 172 38.68 -55.37 61.43
N ASP A 173 39.71 -55.20 62.26
CA ASP A 173 39.66 -55.62 63.67
C ASP A 173 38.61 -54.77 64.40
N LYS A 174 37.52 -55.42 64.79
CA LYS A 174 36.36 -54.78 65.42
C LYS A 174 36.71 -54.15 66.77
N LYS A 175 36.32 -52.89 66.95
CA LYS A 175 35.74 -52.41 68.21
C LYS A 175 34.33 -51.88 67.95
N PRO A 176 33.30 -52.37 68.66
CA PRO A 176 31.99 -51.75 68.63
C PRO A 176 32.01 -50.54 69.57
N LEU A 177 31.73 -49.36 69.05
CA LEU A 177 31.30 -48.24 69.89
C LEU A 177 30.13 -47.54 69.21
N HIS A 178 28.99 -47.68 69.85
CA HIS A 178 27.82 -46.82 69.75
C HIS A 178 27.10 -46.75 68.39
N GLU A 179 26.15 -47.68 68.25
CA GLU A 179 24.82 -47.35 67.76
C GLU A 179 24.32 -46.09 68.51
N ILE A 180 24.40 -44.92 67.88
CA ILE A 180 23.60 -43.75 68.26
C ILE A 180 22.48 -43.68 67.23
N LYS A 181 21.38 -44.31 67.58
CA LYS A 181 20.05 -43.92 67.09
C LYS A 181 19.76 -42.55 67.69
N PRO A 182 19.62 -41.45 66.93
CA PRO A 182 18.98 -40.26 67.46
C PRO A 182 17.47 -40.51 67.46
N GLN A 183 16.98 -41.26 68.44
CA GLN A 183 15.64 -41.03 68.95
C GLN A 183 15.77 -39.95 70.02
N ASN A 184 14.97 -38.87 69.87
CA ASN A 184 14.93 -37.63 70.65
C ASN A 184 15.72 -36.42 70.10
N ILE A 185 15.42 -36.01 68.85
CA ILE A 185 15.33 -34.59 68.47
C ILE A 185 14.07 -34.39 67.62
N GLU A 186 12.90 -34.71 68.17
CA GLU A 186 11.61 -34.38 67.52
C GLU A 186 10.78 -33.39 68.37
N ALA A 187 11.11 -33.17 69.64
CA ALA A 187 10.38 -32.19 70.47
C ALA A 187 10.87 -30.74 70.32
N ALA A 188 12.06 -30.50 69.75
CA ALA A 188 12.64 -29.15 69.62
C ALA A 188 12.44 -28.53 68.22
N SER A 189 12.36 -29.35 67.17
CA SER A 189 12.09 -28.91 65.79
C SER A 189 10.64 -28.49 65.60
N ASP A 190 9.72 -29.13 66.31
CA ASP A 190 8.29 -28.83 66.23
C ASP A 190 7.98 -27.45 66.85
N ILE A 191 8.65 -27.08 67.95
CA ILE A 191 8.47 -25.75 68.56
C ILE A 191 8.96 -24.63 67.61
N ALA A 192 10.08 -24.85 66.91
CA ALA A 192 10.58 -23.91 65.91
C ALA A 192 9.64 -23.80 64.70
N LEU A 193 9.12 -24.93 64.21
CA LEU A 193 8.21 -24.98 63.06
C LEU A 193 6.84 -24.35 63.38
N TYR A 194 6.24 -24.67 64.53
CA TYR A 194 4.96 -24.08 64.96
C TYR A 194 5.12 -22.60 65.35
N SER A 195 6.27 -22.17 65.89
CA SER A 195 6.54 -20.75 66.14
C SER A 195 6.70 -19.94 64.84
N GLY A 196 7.34 -20.51 63.82
CA GLY A 196 7.45 -19.92 62.49
C GLY A 196 6.10 -19.82 61.78
N LEU A 197 5.25 -20.84 61.90
CA LEU A 197 3.90 -20.84 61.35
C LEU A 197 3.00 -19.80 62.05
N GLY A 198 3.11 -19.68 63.38
CA GLY A 198 2.42 -18.65 64.15
C GLY A 198 2.84 -17.23 63.74
N ALA A 199 4.15 -16.97 63.59
CA ALA A 199 4.67 -15.69 63.13
C ALA A 199 4.20 -15.34 61.70
N ALA A 200 4.14 -16.33 60.81
CA ALA A 200 3.65 -16.14 59.45
C ALA A 200 2.15 -15.80 59.41
N VAL A 201 1.33 -16.47 60.22
CA VAL A 201 -0.11 -16.18 60.31
C VAL A 201 -0.36 -14.78 60.89
N ILE A 202 0.43 -14.37 61.89
CA ILE A 202 0.35 -13.01 62.45
C ILE A 202 0.79 -11.96 61.42
N ALA A 203 1.86 -12.22 60.67
CA ALA A 203 2.32 -11.31 59.61
C ALA A 203 1.26 -11.14 58.51
N VAL A 204 0.62 -12.22 58.07
CA VAL A 204 -0.48 -12.18 57.10
C VAL A 204 -1.69 -11.43 57.66
N ALA A 205 -2.04 -11.64 58.93
CA ALA A 205 -3.12 -10.89 59.57
C ALA A 205 -2.83 -9.39 59.64
N VAL A 206 -1.60 -9.00 59.99
CA VAL A 206 -1.17 -7.58 59.99
C VAL A 206 -1.20 -7.00 58.59
N LEU A 207 -0.83 -7.77 57.57
CA LEU A 207 -0.87 -7.33 56.16
C LEU A 207 -2.31 -7.15 55.68
N VAL A 208 -3.23 -8.05 56.05
CA VAL A 208 -4.67 -7.92 55.75
C VAL A 208 -5.28 -6.73 56.49
N VAL A 209 -4.92 -6.50 57.75
CA VAL A 209 -5.34 -5.31 58.51
C VAL A 209 -4.76 -4.03 57.87
N GLY A 210 -3.50 -4.05 57.45
CA GLY A 210 -2.86 -2.95 56.74
C GLY A 210 -3.56 -2.62 55.42
N VAL A 211 -3.88 -3.63 54.61
CA VAL A 211 -4.59 -3.47 53.34
C VAL A 211 -6.03 -3.01 53.55
N THR A 212 -6.72 -3.50 54.58
CA THR A 212 -8.09 -3.07 54.90
C THR A 212 -8.13 -1.65 55.44
N LEU A 213 -7.16 -1.24 56.27
CA LEU A 213 -7.01 0.15 56.70
C LEU A 213 -6.60 1.07 55.55
N TYR A 214 -5.72 0.61 54.65
CA TYR A 214 -5.33 1.34 53.45
C TYR A 214 -6.54 1.55 52.53
N LYS A 215 -7.31 0.50 52.24
CA LYS A 215 -8.55 0.57 51.47
C LYS A 215 -9.63 1.41 52.17
N ARG A 216 -9.70 1.37 53.50
CA ARG A 216 -10.62 2.21 54.28
C ARG A 216 -10.22 3.69 54.23
N SER A 217 -8.93 4.01 54.23
CA SER A 217 -8.46 5.40 54.08
C SER A 217 -8.68 5.95 52.66
N GLN A 218 -8.60 5.10 51.63
CA GLN A 218 -8.96 5.50 50.26
C GLN A 218 -10.47 5.69 50.06
N SER A 219 -11.32 5.12 50.94
CA SER A 219 -12.77 5.30 50.88
C SER A 219 -13.26 6.67 51.36
N GLU A 220 -12.41 7.47 52.01
CA GLU A 220 -12.76 8.82 52.50
C GLU A 220 -12.35 9.95 51.54
N TYR A 221 -11.63 9.63 50.47
CA TYR A 221 -11.33 10.57 49.37
C TYR A 221 -12.02 10.09 48.09
N GLY A 222 -13.33 10.32 48.01
CA GLY A 222 -14.01 10.36 46.73
C GLY A 222 -13.61 11.63 45.97
N VAL A 223 -13.31 11.48 44.68
CA VAL A 223 -13.90 12.21 43.54
C VAL A 223 -13.03 12.01 42.28
N ASP A 224 -13.63 11.28 41.34
CA ASP A 224 -13.74 11.46 39.89
C ASP A 224 -12.57 11.34 38.89
N VAL A 225 -12.92 10.56 37.85
CA VAL A 225 -12.44 10.49 36.46
C VAL A 225 -11.07 9.85 36.22
N ILE A 226 -11.07 8.61 35.70
CA ILE A 226 -10.81 8.27 34.27
C ILE A 226 -11.01 6.75 34.12
N ASP A 227 -12.00 6.38 33.32
CA ASP A 227 -12.30 4.99 32.95
C ASP A 227 -11.19 4.40 32.09
N SER A 228 -10.56 3.35 32.61
CA SER A 228 -9.76 2.40 31.83
C SER A 228 -10.66 1.26 31.39
N SER A 229 -11.28 1.40 30.22
CA SER A 229 -11.97 0.30 29.53
C SER A 229 -11.34 0.07 28.15
N ALA A 230 -10.07 -0.30 28.14
CA ALA A 230 -9.37 -0.73 26.94
C ALA A 230 -8.49 -1.94 27.24
N LEU A 231 -9.10 -3.05 27.67
CA LEU A 231 -8.46 -4.37 27.63
C LEU A 231 -9.53 -5.46 27.81
N THR A 232 -10.35 -5.67 26.78
CA THR A 232 -10.86 -6.99 26.34
C THR A 232 -11.87 -6.77 25.22
N GLY A 233 -11.48 -7.10 23.99
CA GLY A 233 -12.35 -7.01 22.81
C GLY A 233 -11.96 -8.06 21.79
N GLY A 234 -12.05 -9.34 22.18
CA GLY A 234 -12.09 -10.45 21.26
C GLY A 234 -13.40 -10.40 20.47
N PHE A 235 -13.30 -10.50 19.15
CA PHE A 235 -14.45 -10.49 18.26
C PHE A 235 -15.27 -11.77 18.44
N GLN A 236 -16.51 -11.63 18.94
CA GLN A 236 -17.63 -12.48 18.56
C GLN A 236 -18.82 -11.60 18.14
N THR A 237 -19.42 -12.00 17.03
CA THR A 237 -20.56 -11.43 16.32
C THR A 237 -21.87 -11.62 17.08
N PHE A 238 -22.71 -10.60 17.25
CA PHE A 238 -24.17 -10.75 17.30
C PHE A 238 -24.91 -9.46 16.89
N ASN A 239 -25.89 -9.65 16.02
CA ASN A 239 -26.92 -8.71 15.55
C ASN A 239 -27.77 -8.14 16.70
N PHE A 240 -28.26 -6.90 16.57
CA PHE A 240 -29.63 -6.58 17.01
C PHE A 240 -30.35 -5.58 16.10
N LYS A 241 -31.62 -5.93 15.87
CA LYS A 241 -32.65 -5.27 15.08
C LYS A 241 -33.09 -3.92 15.66
N THR A 242 -33.62 -3.13 14.73
CA THR A 242 -34.55 -2.01 14.85
C THR A 242 -35.58 -2.07 15.99
N VAL A 243 -35.86 -0.91 16.58
CA VAL A 243 -37.16 -0.57 17.20
C VAL A 243 -37.65 0.76 16.65
N ARG A 244 -38.95 0.78 16.35
CA ARG A 244 -39.75 1.78 15.65
C ARG A 244 -40.71 2.39 16.68
N GLN A 245 -40.79 3.72 16.81
CA GLN A 245 -41.91 4.54 17.32
C GLN A 245 -41.40 5.98 17.53
N GLY A 246 -42.06 7.07 17.14
CA GLY A 246 -43.38 7.27 16.58
C GLY A 246 -43.52 8.70 16.00
N ASN A 247 -44.54 8.88 15.17
CA ASN A 247 -44.86 10.08 14.40
C ASN A 247 -45.39 11.26 15.24
N SER A 248 -45.17 12.48 14.73
CA SER A 248 -46.00 13.70 14.86
C SER A 248 -45.17 14.84 14.24
N LEU A 249 -45.53 15.64 13.23
CA LEU A 249 -46.79 16.00 12.61
C LEU A 249 -46.53 16.50 11.17
N LEU A 250 -47.59 16.49 10.39
CA LEU A 250 -47.70 16.78 8.96
C LEU A 250 -47.48 18.26 8.63
N LEU A 251 -46.93 18.55 7.45
CA LEU A 251 -47.55 19.44 6.46
C LEU A 251 -46.94 19.22 5.07
N ASN A 252 -47.74 18.63 4.19
CA ASN A 252 -47.54 18.61 2.75
C ASN A 252 -47.59 20.04 2.20
N SER A 253 -46.79 20.32 1.17
CA SER A 253 -47.38 20.86 -0.07
C SER A 253 -46.48 20.60 -1.27
N SER A 254 -46.99 19.80 -2.19
CA SER A 254 -46.66 19.82 -3.61
C SER A 254 -46.90 21.22 -4.20
N MET A 255 -46.08 21.65 -5.16
CA MET A 255 -46.51 22.16 -6.48
C MET A 255 -45.33 22.75 -7.25
N GLN A 256 -45.18 22.28 -8.49
CA GLN A 256 -44.58 22.99 -9.61
C GLN A 256 -45.49 24.18 -9.98
N PRO A 257 -44.99 25.23 -10.67
CA PRO A 257 -45.05 25.15 -12.12
C PRO A 257 -43.90 25.86 -12.88
N ASP A 258 -44.02 25.68 -14.18
CA ASP A 258 -43.16 25.99 -15.30
C ASP A 258 -43.32 27.43 -15.84
N LEU A 259 -42.42 27.77 -16.77
CA LEU A 259 -42.54 28.71 -17.91
C LEU A 259 -42.20 30.24 -17.77
N THR A 260 -41.18 30.59 -18.57
CA THR A 260 -41.04 31.75 -19.49
C THR A 260 -40.74 33.14 -18.93
N VAL A 261 -39.65 33.76 -19.40
CA VAL A 261 -39.62 34.71 -20.54
C VAL A 261 -38.17 35.14 -20.84
N SER A 262 -37.91 35.29 -22.13
CA SER A 262 -36.66 35.57 -22.85
C SER A 262 -36.02 36.96 -22.65
N ARG A 263 -34.84 37.10 -23.31
CA ARG A 263 -34.27 38.32 -23.95
C ARG A 263 -33.48 39.28 -23.05
N THR A 264 -32.36 39.92 -23.42
CA THR A 264 -31.34 39.85 -24.50
C THR A 264 -30.25 40.88 -24.15
N TYR A 265 -29.04 40.77 -24.75
CA TYR A 265 -28.01 41.84 -24.93
C TYR A 265 -27.38 42.40 -23.63
N SER A 266 -26.09 42.73 -23.52
CA SER A 266 -25.02 43.09 -24.47
C SER A 266 -23.69 43.17 -23.68
N GLY A 267 -22.55 42.85 -24.31
CA GLY A 267 -21.24 43.38 -23.88
C GLY A 267 -21.18 44.92 -24.02
N PRO A 268 -20.12 45.63 -23.57
CA PRO A 268 -18.73 45.45 -24.03
C PRO A 268 -17.66 45.49 -22.91
N ILE A 269 -16.51 44.80 -23.06
CA ILE A 269 -15.16 45.30 -23.43
C ILE A 269 -14.61 46.42 -22.52
N CYS A 270 -13.53 46.12 -21.76
CA CYS A 270 -12.21 46.78 -21.91
C CYS A 270 -11.14 46.13 -21.01
N LEU A 271 -9.99 45.83 -21.63
CA LEU A 271 -8.72 45.42 -21.05
C LEU A 271 -8.01 46.58 -20.36
N GLN A 272 -7.22 46.29 -19.31
CA GLN A 272 -5.95 47.00 -19.09
C GLN A 272 -4.97 46.17 -18.23
N ASP A 273 -3.75 46.08 -18.76
CA ASP A 273 -2.47 45.61 -18.21
C ASP A 273 -1.44 46.73 -18.56
N PRO A 274 -0.15 46.76 -18.15
CA PRO A 274 0.54 46.15 -16.99
C PRO A 274 1.65 47.07 -16.33
N MET A 275 2.38 46.53 -15.33
CA MET A 275 3.71 46.93 -14.73
C MET A 275 3.77 48.20 -13.84
N ASP A 276 4.49 48.27 -12.69
CA ASP A 276 5.91 47.95 -12.47
C ASP A 276 6.34 47.79 -10.97
N LYS A 277 7.59 47.32 -10.80
CA LYS A 277 8.43 46.86 -9.64
C LYS A 277 8.57 47.71 -8.36
N GLU A 278 8.91 47.08 -7.22
CA GLU A 278 10.23 47.19 -6.54
C GLU A 278 10.42 46.31 -5.28
N LEU A 279 11.69 46.16 -4.87
CA LEU A 279 12.34 45.11 -4.08
C LEU A 279 12.83 45.63 -2.70
N MET A 280 13.09 44.70 -1.76
CA MET A 280 14.01 44.76 -0.58
C MET A 280 13.42 45.08 0.81
N THR A 281 13.46 44.12 1.74
CA THR A 281 14.58 43.86 2.68
C THR A 281 14.20 42.82 3.75
N GLU A 282 15.13 41.94 4.08
CA GLU A 282 15.03 40.99 5.20
C GLU A 282 15.13 41.69 6.57
N SER A 283 14.37 41.21 7.55
CA SER A 283 14.90 40.97 8.89
C SER A 283 14.01 40.00 9.69
N SER A 284 14.72 39.20 10.47
CA SER A 284 14.33 38.00 11.17
C SER A 284 13.65 38.24 12.52
N LEU A 285 12.89 37.22 12.93
CA LEU A 285 12.48 36.79 14.28
C LEU A 285 10.96 36.79 14.48
N PHE A 286 10.37 35.60 14.33
CA PHE A 286 9.46 34.92 15.26
C PHE A 286 8.90 33.67 14.54
N ASN A 287 9.31 32.48 14.99
CA ASN A 287 8.70 31.22 14.56
C ASN A 287 7.30 31.09 15.19
N PRO A 288 6.29 30.69 14.39
CA PRO A 288 5.30 29.73 14.86
C PRO A 288 5.15 28.56 13.89
N LEU A 289 5.03 27.36 14.47
CA LEU A 289 4.62 26.07 13.91
C LEU A 289 4.18 26.05 12.43
N SER A 290 4.96 25.38 11.61
CA SER A 290 4.69 25.14 10.18
C SER A 290 3.85 23.87 9.98
N ASP A 291 2.56 24.03 9.68
CA ASP A 291 1.83 23.23 8.67
C ASP A 291 0.32 23.52 8.66
N ILE A 292 -0.04 24.76 8.32
CA ILE A 292 -1.44 25.10 8.02
C ILE A 292 -1.49 25.61 6.58
N LYS A 293 -2.03 24.77 5.68
CA LYS A 293 -2.34 25.15 4.30
C LYS A 293 -3.82 25.53 4.22
N VAL A 294 -4.09 26.76 3.78
CA VAL A 294 -5.46 27.27 3.57
C VAL A 294 -5.80 27.14 2.08
N LYS A 295 -6.94 26.51 1.77
CA LYS A 295 -7.47 26.43 0.40
C LYS A 295 -8.79 27.21 0.36
N VAL A 296 -8.83 28.27 -0.45
CA VAL A 296 -10.06 29.03 -0.73
C VAL A 296 -10.72 28.40 -1.95
N GLN A 297 -11.90 27.81 -1.76
CA GLN A 297 -12.63 27.16 -2.84
C GLN A 297 -13.77 28.07 -3.29
N SER A 298 -13.58 28.70 -4.46
CA SER A 298 -14.67 29.32 -5.21
C SER A 298 -15.46 28.18 -5.87
N SER A 299 -16.78 28.20 -5.73
CA SER A 299 -17.66 27.13 -6.17
C SER A 299 -17.68 26.97 -7.69
N PHE A 300 -16.77 26.14 -8.19
CA PHE A 300 -17.02 25.28 -9.34
C PHE A 300 -16.29 23.94 -9.08
N MET A 301 -17.00 22.84 -9.32
CA MET A 301 -16.56 21.43 -9.19
C MET A 301 -16.73 20.78 -7.81
N VAL A 302 -17.88 20.11 -7.64
CA VAL A 302 -17.99 18.88 -6.85
C VAL A 302 -18.81 17.87 -7.65
N SER A 303 -18.20 16.73 -7.98
CA SER A 303 -18.85 15.42 -7.92
C SER A 303 -17.76 14.35 -7.86
N LEU A 304 -17.53 13.87 -6.63
CA LEU A 304 -16.73 12.71 -6.28
C LEU A 304 -17.47 11.41 -6.59
N GLY A 305 -16.68 10.37 -6.83
CA GLY A 305 -17.11 9.02 -7.15
C GLY A 305 -18.02 8.38 -6.11
N VAL A 306 -18.94 7.57 -6.62
CA VAL A 306 -19.74 6.63 -5.84
C VAL A 306 -19.07 5.26 -5.94
N THR A 307 -18.60 4.78 -4.79
CA THR A 307 -18.38 3.36 -4.52
C THR A 307 -19.73 2.64 -4.52
N GLU A 308 -19.90 1.62 -5.35
CA GLU A 308 -20.99 0.64 -5.14
C GLU A 308 -20.45 -0.78 -5.33
N ARG A 309 -20.26 -1.46 -4.20
CA ARG A 309 -20.14 -2.91 -4.09
C ARG A 309 -21.54 -3.42 -3.75
N ALA A 310 -22.20 -4.07 -4.69
CA ALA A 310 -23.41 -4.84 -4.42
C ALA A 310 -23.13 -6.32 -4.71
N GLU A 311 -22.91 -7.08 -3.65
CA GLU A 311 -22.98 -8.54 -3.65
C GLU A 311 -24.46 -8.95 -3.71
N TYR A 312 -24.85 -9.69 -4.75
CA TYR A 312 -26.13 -10.39 -4.79
C TYR A 312 -25.89 -11.89 -4.56
N HIS A 313 -26.35 -12.38 -3.41
CA HIS A 313 -26.58 -13.80 -3.16
C HIS A 313 -27.99 -14.18 -3.59
N GLY A 314 -28.13 -15.19 -4.46
CA GLY A 314 -29.39 -15.87 -4.73
C GLY A 314 -29.18 -17.38 -4.80
N LYS A 315 -29.70 -18.12 -3.81
CA LYS A 315 -29.79 -19.59 -3.82
C LYS A 315 -31.10 -20.03 -4.48
N ALA A 316 -30.96 -20.91 -5.48
CA ALA A 316 -31.79 -22.07 -5.90
C ALA A 316 -33.33 -21.95 -6.08
N HIS A 317 -33.86 -22.51 -7.19
CA HIS A 317 -34.66 -23.77 -7.24
C HIS A 317 -35.35 -23.99 -8.62
N SER A 318 -35.22 -25.22 -9.13
CA SER A 318 -36.13 -26.07 -9.95
C SER A 318 -37.17 -25.48 -10.94
N GLY A 319 -37.09 -25.96 -12.20
CA GLY A 319 -38.22 -26.67 -12.82
C GLY A 319 -38.82 -26.13 -14.13
N THR A 320 -38.82 -27.01 -15.14
CA THR A 320 -39.86 -27.22 -16.19
C THR A 320 -39.71 -26.54 -17.57
N PHE A 321 -39.05 -27.27 -18.50
CA PHE A 321 -39.39 -27.66 -19.89
C PHE A 321 -40.54 -26.95 -20.68
N PRO A 322 -40.57 -26.94 -22.05
CA PRO A 322 -40.32 -28.14 -22.88
C PRO A 322 -39.66 -28.04 -24.29
N HIS A 323 -39.08 -29.19 -24.65
CA HIS A 323 -39.05 -29.94 -25.92
C HIS A 323 -38.58 -29.35 -27.28
N GLY A 324 -37.65 -30.11 -27.88
CA GLY A 324 -37.50 -30.22 -29.34
C GLY A 324 -36.29 -31.05 -29.83
N ASN A 325 -36.35 -32.39 -29.68
CA ASN A 325 -35.89 -33.46 -30.61
C ASN A 325 -34.77 -33.19 -31.65
N ASN A 326 -33.82 -34.08 -32.02
CA ASN A 326 -33.57 -35.50 -31.76
C ASN A 326 -32.27 -35.92 -32.51
N ARG A 327 -31.73 -37.11 -32.19
CA ARG A 327 -30.66 -37.93 -32.84
C ARG A 327 -29.21 -37.59 -32.44
N ALA A 328 -28.49 -38.32 -31.57
CA ALA A 328 -28.30 -39.75 -31.26
C ALA A 328 -27.22 -40.48 -32.11
N PHE A 329 -26.34 -41.18 -31.36
CA PHE A 329 -25.31 -42.18 -31.71
C PHE A 329 -23.99 -41.66 -32.33
N GLY A 330 -22.80 -42.11 -31.90
CA GLY A 330 -22.47 -43.19 -30.98
C GLY A 330 -20.97 -43.25 -30.67
N THR A 331 -20.69 -43.81 -29.51
CA THR A 331 -19.40 -44.20 -28.91
C THR A 331 -18.55 -45.11 -29.81
N ILE A 332 -17.22 -45.03 -29.73
CA ILE A 332 -16.31 -46.17 -29.42
C ILE A 332 -14.83 -45.70 -29.32
N GLN A 333 -14.13 -46.43 -28.47
CA GLN A 333 -12.78 -46.29 -27.94
C GLN A 333 -11.63 -46.55 -28.93
N ALA A 334 -10.45 -46.05 -28.51
CA ALA A 334 -9.16 -46.75 -28.38
C ALA A 334 -8.02 -46.49 -29.40
N ARG A 335 -6.89 -46.14 -28.76
CA ARG A 335 -5.49 -46.58 -28.97
C ARG A 335 -4.59 -45.90 -30.01
N ASN A 336 -3.64 -45.15 -29.45
CA ASN A 336 -2.18 -45.20 -29.65
C ASN A 336 -1.63 -45.40 -31.07
N LYS A 337 -0.97 -44.36 -31.60
CA LYS A 337 0.45 -44.39 -32.03
C LYS A 337 0.96 -42.98 -32.35
N ALA A 338 2.12 -42.64 -31.78
CA ALA A 338 2.90 -41.48 -32.16
C ALA A 338 3.62 -41.72 -33.50
N MET A 339 3.59 -40.77 -34.44
CA MET A 339 4.69 -39.81 -34.70
C MET A 339 4.45 -39.05 -36.03
N TYR A 340 4.69 -37.73 -35.96
CA TYR A 340 5.05 -36.79 -37.04
C TYR A 340 4.03 -36.47 -38.15
N ILE A 341 3.50 -35.24 -38.13
CA ILE A 341 3.54 -34.26 -39.24
C ILE A 341 3.43 -32.85 -38.64
N GLN A 342 4.11 -31.93 -39.31
CA GLN A 342 4.49 -30.58 -38.94
C GLN A 342 3.32 -29.59 -38.77
N ASN A 343 3.60 -28.54 -37.98
CA ASN A 343 3.11 -27.17 -38.14
C ASN A 343 1.63 -26.97 -38.48
N LEU A 344 0.81 -26.82 -37.43
CA LEU A 344 -0.12 -25.70 -37.38
C LEU A 344 -0.05 -25.06 -35.99
N SER A 345 0.76 -24.00 -35.91
CA SER A 345 0.60 -22.95 -34.92
C SER A 345 -0.82 -22.40 -35.04
N SER A 346 -1.73 -22.88 -34.19
CA SER A 346 -3.06 -22.31 -34.06
C SER A 346 -2.91 -20.86 -33.59
N LEU A 347 -3.20 -19.93 -34.50
CA LEU A 347 -3.25 -18.50 -34.25
C LEU A 347 -4.01 -18.22 -32.96
N SER A 348 -3.30 -17.68 -31.97
CA SER A 348 -3.89 -16.93 -30.86
C SER A 348 -4.41 -15.61 -31.44
N THR A 349 -5.67 -15.56 -31.90
CA THR A 349 -6.35 -14.29 -32.17
C THR A 349 -6.58 -13.57 -30.84
N ARG A 350 -5.61 -12.73 -30.44
CA ARG A 350 -5.70 -11.88 -29.25
C ARG A 350 -6.73 -10.77 -29.45
N SER A 351 -7.53 -10.54 -28.42
CA SER A 351 -8.64 -9.58 -28.39
C SER A 351 -8.16 -8.13 -28.55
N GLU A 352 -8.66 -7.42 -29.55
CA GLU A 352 -8.59 -5.94 -29.57
C GLU A 352 -9.41 -5.38 -28.40
N LEU A 353 -8.82 -4.46 -27.63
CA LEU A 353 -9.54 -3.72 -26.60
C LEU A 353 -10.31 -2.58 -27.26
N LYS A 354 -11.56 -2.86 -27.64
CA LYS A 354 -12.46 -1.92 -28.33
C LYS A 354 -13.68 -1.58 -27.48
N THR A 355 -14.10 -0.33 -27.54
CA THR A 355 -15.37 0.15 -26.98
C THR A 355 -16.05 1.00 -28.03
N ALA A 356 -17.36 0.84 -28.21
CA ALA A 356 -18.15 1.62 -29.15
C ALA A 356 -19.44 2.08 -28.47
N ALA A 357 -19.91 3.28 -28.83
CA ALA A 357 -21.18 3.80 -28.38
C ALA A 357 -21.76 4.76 -29.42
N ILE A 358 -23.08 4.96 -29.36
CA ILE A 358 -23.78 5.91 -30.23
C ILE A 358 -23.83 7.26 -29.54
N PHE A 359 -23.39 8.31 -30.22
CA PHE A 359 -23.39 9.68 -29.74
C PHE A 359 -24.30 10.55 -30.61
N GLY A 360 -25.11 11.39 -29.97
CA GLY A 360 -25.85 12.47 -30.62
C GLY A 360 -25.30 13.85 -30.23
N HIS A 361 -26.07 14.91 -30.45
CA HIS A 361 -25.65 16.29 -30.15
C HIS A 361 -25.29 16.57 -28.68
N LEU A 362 -25.84 15.80 -27.73
CA LEU A 362 -25.50 15.93 -26.32
C LEU A 362 -24.03 15.58 -26.02
N GLY A 363 -23.34 14.93 -26.96
CA GLY A 363 -21.99 14.45 -26.77
C GLY A 363 -21.93 13.31 -25.76
N GLY A 364 -20.75 13.10 -25.18
CA GLY A 364 -20.53 12.08 -24.15
C GLY A 364 -19.07 11.65 -24.04
N ARG A 365 -18.81 10.68 -23.18
CA ARG A 365 -17.47 10.15 -22.94
C ARG A 365 -17.42 8.66 -23.21
N LEU A 366 -16.50 8.26 -24.07
CA LEU A 366 -16.15 6.86 -24.34
C LEU A 366 -14.88 6.51 -23.57
N VAL A 367 -14.87 5.40 -22.84
CA VAL A 367 -13.71 4.96 -22.05
C VAL A 367 -13.43 3.51 -22.40
N VAL A 368 -12.19 3.19 -22.76
CA VAL A 368 -11.76 1.79 -22.86
C VAL A 368 -11.41 1.34 -21.43
N PRO A 369 -12.12 0.36 -20.87
CA PRO A 369 -11.97 0.00 -19.47
C PRO A 369 -10.55 -0.49 -19.18
N ASN A 370 -10.00 -0.08 -18.03
CA ASN A 370 -8.70 -0.50 -17.48
C ASN A 370 -7.46 -0.12 -18.32
N THR A 371 -7.60 0.60 -19.43
CA THR A 371 -6.45 1.07 -20.23
C THR A 371 -6.00 2.48 -19.89
N GLY A 372 -6.89 3.31 -19.33
CA GLY A 372 -6.66 4.75 -19.12
C GLY A 372 -6.94 5.61 -20.36
N VAL A 373 -7.35 4.99 -21.48
CA VAL A 373 -7.66 5.68 -22.73
C VAL A 373 -9.13 6.11 -22.73
N SER A 374 -9.39 7.38 -23.01
CA SER A 374 -10.75 7.90 -23.12
C SER A 374 -10.91 8.97 -24.18
N LEU A 375 -12.10 9.06 -24.76
CA LEU A 375 -12.49 10.03 -25.77
C LEU A 375 -13.69 10.82 -25.25
N LEU A 376 -13.58 12.14 -25.22
CA LEU A 376 -14.65 13.05 -24.82
C LEU A 376 -15.13 13.83 -26.03
N ILE A 377 -16.41 13.65 -26.36
CA ILE A 377 -17.11 14.36 -27.42
C ILE A 377 -17.94 15.46 -26.74
N PRO A 378 -17.63 16.75 -26.97
CA PRO A 378 -18.36 17.84 -26.35
C PRO A 378 -19.77 17.98 -26.92
N HIS A 379 -20.62 18.70 -26.19
CA HIS A 379 -21.94 19.07 -26.66
C HIS A 379 -21.86 19.92 -27.94
N GLY A 380 -22.67 19.58 -28.94
CA GLY A 380 -22.73 20.30 -30.23
C GLY A 380 -21.67 19.88 -31.25
N ALA A 381 -20.81 18.90 -30.92
CA ALA A 381 -19.84 18.31 -31.83
C ALA A 381 -20.50 17.55 -32.99
N ILE A 382 -21.62 16.89 -32.69
CA ILE A 382 -22.45 16.14 -33.63
C ILE A 382 -23.72 16.95 -33.89
N PRO A 383 -24.16 17.12 -35.16
CA PRO A 383 -25.42 17.81 -35.48
C PRO A 383 -26.65 17.19 -34.80
N GLU A 384 -27.62 18.03 -34.41
CA GLU A 384 -28.84 17.64 -33.67
C GLU A 384 -29.66 16.51 -34.33
N ASP A 385 -29.69 16.50 -35.65
CA ASP A 385 -30.45 15.53 -36.45
C ASP A 385 -29.68 14.23 -36.74
N SER A 386 -28.48 14.06 -36.18
CA SER A 386 -27.60 12.94 -36.47
C SER A 386 -27.11 12.24 -35.21
N SER A 387 -26.97 10.93 -35.32
CA SER A 387 -26.32 10.10 -34.30
C SER A 387 -25.29 9.20 -34.99
N TRP A 388 -24.09 9.15 -34.44
CA TRP A 388 -22.99 8.37 -35.01
C TRP A 388 -22.50 7.34 -34.01
N GLU A 389 -22.25 6.11 -34.50
CA GLU A 389 -21.53 5.10 -33.74
C GLU A 389 -20.04 5.43 -33.78
N ILE A 390 -19.49 5.83 -32.65
CA ILE A 390 -18.08 6.15 -32.50
C ILE A 390 -17.42 5.05 -31.70
N TYR A 391 -16.28 4.58 -32.19
CA TYR A 391 -15.49 3.55 -31.53
C TYR A 391 -14.11 4.07 -31.14
N LEU A 392 -13.60 3.48 -30.06
CA LEU A 392 -12.28 3.72 -29.51
C LEU A 392 -11.63 2.35 -29.29
N ALA A 393 -10.46 2.15 -29.88
CA ALA A 393 -9.72 0.90 -29.79
C ALA A 393 -8.27 1.15 -29.42
N VAL A 394 -7.68 0.23 -28.66
CA VAL A 394 -6.26 0.22 -28.33
C VAL A 394 -5.60 -0.96 -29.05
N THR A 395 -4.65 -0.66 -29.93
CA THR A 395 -3.94 -1.66 -30.73
C THR A 395 -2.75 -2.19 -29.93
N GLN A 396 -2.74 -3.49 -29.63
CA GLN A 396 -1.82 -4.06 -28.63
C GLN A 396 -0.57 -4.76 -29.17
N LYS A 397 -0.44 -5.12 -30.46
CA LYS A 397 0.69 -5.99 -30.84
C LYS A 397 1.26 -5.92 -32.27
N GLU A 398 0.70 -5.10 -33.15
CA GLU A 398 1.18 -4.98 -34.54
C GLU A 398 1.41 -3.51 -34.92
N SER A 399 2.12 -2.79 -34.07
CA SER A 399 2.59 -1.46 -34.44
C SER A 399 3.68 -1.62 -35.52
N ASN A 400 3.30 -1.41 -36.79
CA ASN A 400 4.23 -1.22 -37.91
C ASN A 400 5.07 0.07 -37.77
N LEU A 401 4.96 0.75 -36.63
CA LEU A 401 5.75 1.91 -36.27
C LEU A 401 7.12 1.40 -35.84
N GLN A 402 8.03 1.25 -36.81
CA GLN A 402 9.45 1.26 -36.53
C GLN A 402 9.80 2.72 -36.20
N PRO A 403 10.08 3.07 -34.93
CA PRO A 403 10.63 4.39 -34.64
C PRO A 403 11.90 4.56 -35.47
N GLU A 404 11.93 5.59 -36.32
CA GLU A 404 13.14 5.96 -37.06
C GLU A 404 14.06 6.71 -36.09
N GLY A 405 15.34 6.35 -36.00
CA GLY A 405 16.31 7.04 -35.15
C GLY A 405 16.15 6.78 -33.64
N THR A 406 16.04 7.84 -32.85
CA THR A 406 16.00 7.85 -31.37
C THR A 406 14.59 7.89 -30.77
N ASP A 407 13.56 7.86 -31.61
CA ASP A 407 12.15 7.92 -31.23
C ASP A 407 11.74 6.79 -30.27
N VAL A 408 10.97 7.12 -29.24
CA VAL A 408 10.43 6.19 -28.26
C VAL A 408 8.92 6.29 -28.21
N LEU A 409 8.21 5.18 -28.37
CA LEU A 409 6.76 5.15 -28.16
C LEU A 409 6.44 5.29 -26.66
N LEU A 410 5.78 6.38 -26.26
CA LEU A 410 5.52 6.72 -24.86
C LEU A 410 4.19 6.21 -24.32
N GLY A 411 3.26 5.83 -25.20
CA GLY A 411 1.91 5.38 -24.85
C GLY A 411 1.33 4.41 -25.88
N PRO A 412 0.13 3.87 -25.65
CA PRO A 412 -0.49 2.94 -26.58
C PRO A 412 -0.87 3.60 -27.91
N GLU A 413 -0.90 2.81 -28.98
CA GLU A 413 -1.53 3.19 -30.25
C GLU A 413 -3.06 3.16 -30.08
N VAL A 414 -3.70 4.31 -30.31
CA VAL A 414 -5.14 4.49 -30.10
C VAL A 414 -5.82 4.82 -31.41
N THR A 415 -6.84 4.06 -31.78
CA THR A 415 -7.69 4.31 -32.94
C THR A 415 -9.05 4.83 -32.50
N CYS A 416 -9.40 6.03 -32.93
CA CYS A 416 -10.75 6.57 -32.83
C CYS A 416 -11.36 6.71 -34.23
N GLY A 417 -12.63 6.34 -34.39
CA GLY A 417 -13.30 6.35 -35.69
C GLY A 417 -14.82 6.42 -35.56
N PRO A 418 -15.55 6.57 -36.67
CA PRO A 418 -15.11 6.31 -38.07
C PRO A 418 -14.37 7.47 -38.74
N SER A 419 -13.49 7.16 -39.70
CA SER A 419 -12.64 8.13 -40.43
C SER A 419 -13.41 9.11 -41.32
N ASP A 420 -14.66 8.78 -41.67
CA ASP A 420 -15.50 9.55 -42.60
C ASP A 420 -16.32 10.65 -41.91
N LEU A 421 -16.24 10.73 -40.57
CA LEU A 421 -16.98 11.69 -39.78
C LEU A 421 -16.18 12.99 -39.57
N SER A 422 -16.71 14.10 -40.05
CA SER A 422 -16.22 15.44 -39.71
C SER A 422 -17.01 16.01 -38.53
N VAL A 423 -16.29 16.53 -37.54
CA VAL A 423 -16.87 17.09 -36.31
C VAL A 423 -16.78 18.61 -36.38
N SER A 424 -17.84 19.31 -35.99
CA SER A 424 -17.90 20.79 -36.01
C SER A 424 -17.00 21.44 -34.94
N THR A 425 -16.76 20.72 -33.84
CA THR A 425 -15.94 21.16 -32.71
C THR A 425 -14.87 20.12 -32.39
N PRO A 426 -13.67 20.52 -31.92
CA PRO A 426 -12.63 19.58 -31.50
C PRO A 426 -13.14 18.66 -30.38
N PHE A 427 -12.71 17.41 -30.40
CA PHE A 427 -12.93 16.43 -29.33
C PHE A 427 -11.64 16.17 -28.56
N ALA A 428 -11.74 15.73 -27.30
CA ALA A 428 -10.58 15.48 -26.46
C ALA A 428 -10.26 13.98 -26.37
N LEU A 429 -9.07 13.59 -26.78
CA LEU A 429 -8.52 12.24 -26.64
C LEU A 429 -7.51 12.20 -25.50
N THR A 430 -7.67 11.26 -24.57
CA THR A 430 -6.75 11.04 -23.45
C THR A 430 -5.94 9.78 -23.70
N ILE A 431 -4.61 9.90 -23.74
CA ILE A 431 -3.67 8.78 -23.92
C ILE A 431 -2.74 8.73 -22.71
N PRO A 432 -2.66 7.60 -21.97
CA PRO A 432 -1.69 7.45 -20.89
C PRO A 432 -0.28 7.35 -21.44
N HIS A 433 0.72 7.85 -20.71
CA HIS A 433 2.11 7.75 -21.11
C HIS A 433 3.05 7.35 -19.98
N CYS A 434 4.27 6.98 -20.34
CA CYS A 434 5.34 6.60 -19.40
C CYS A 434 6.51 7.60 -19.34
N ALA A 435 6.45 8.76 -20.00
CA ALA A 435 7.49 9.79 -19.84
C ALA A 435 7.38 10.52 -18.50
N GLU A 436 8.52 10.84 -17.87
CA GLU A 436 8.58 11.87 -16.84
C GLU A 436 8.51 13.24 -17.50
N VAL A 437 7.49 14.03 -17.14
CA VAL A 437 7.19 15.30 -17.80
C VAL A 437 8.22 16.36 -17.41
N ASN A 438 9.28 16.45 -18.21
CA ASN A 438 10.21 17.56 -18.19
C ASN A 438 10.55 17.95 -19.65
N LEU A 439 10.09 19.14 -20.05
CA LEU A 439 10.26 19.69 -21.40
C LEU A 439 11.74 19.91 -21.74
N GLU A 440 12.64 20.00 -20.76
CA GLU A 440 14.08 20.14 -21.02
C GLU A 440 14.75 18.82 -21.48
N HIS A 441 14.05 17.69 -21.39
CA HIS A 441 14.64 16.37 -21.62
C HIS A 441 13.89 15.54 -22.66
N TRP A 442 12.62 15.87 -22.94
CA TRP A 442 11.78 15.16 -23.90
C TRP A 442 11.16 16.13 -24.89
N ASN A 443 11.35 15.87 -26.19
CA ASN A 443 10.50 16.43 -27.22
C ASN A 443 9.37 15.44 -27.51
N ILE A 444 8.13 15.81 -27.26
CA ILE A 444 6.99 14.90 -27.37
C ILE A 444 6.17 15.28 -28.60
N HIS A 445 5.93 14.30 -29.45
CA HIS A 445 5.24 14.44 -30.72
C HIS A 445 4.04 13.50 -30.78
N LEU A 446 2.96 13.99 -31.40
CA LEU A 446 1.82 13.17 -31.76
C LEU A 446 1.91 12.79 -33.24
N LYS A 447 2.03 11.50 -33.54
CA LYS A 447 1.93 11.00 -34.91
C LYS A 447 0.55 10.43 -35.19
N LYS A 448 0.01 10.71 -36.37
CA LYS A 448 -1.22 10.13 -36.90
C LYS A 448 -0.90 9.20 -38.05
N ARG A 449 -1.59 8.06 -38.10
CA ARG A 449 -1.48 7.10 -39.19
C ARG A 449 -2.34 7.54 -40.38
N THR A 450 -1.72 7.68 -41.54
CA THR A 450 -2.39 7.97 -42.82
C THR A 450 -3.13 6.74 -43.35
N GLN A 451 -4.02 6.96 -44.33
CA GLN A 451 -4.72 5.88 -45.04
C GLN A 451 -3.77 4.96 -45.81
N GLN A 452 -2.58 5.44 -46.19
CA GLN A 452 -1.51 4.66 -46.82
C GLN A 452 -0.67 3.86 -45.81
N GLY A 453 -0.97 3.97 -44.51
CA GLY A 453 -0.27 3.27 -43.44
C GLY A 453 1.01 3.95 -42.96
N LYS A 454 1.40 5.09 -43.54
CA LYS A 454 2.55 5.91 -43.13
C LYS A 454 2.19 6.77 -41.92
N TRP A 455 3.14 6.99 -41.02
CA TRP A 455 2.98 7.89 -39.88
C TRP A 455 3.40 9.30 -40.25
N GLU A 456 2.54 10.27 -39.97
CA GLU A 456 2.79 11.69 -40.17
C GLU A 456 2.70 12.41 -38.83
N GLU A 457 3.61 13.36 -38.62
CA GLU A 457 3.59 14.21 -37.43
C GLU A 457 2.44 15.21 -37.53
N VAL A 458 1.60 15.24 -36.50
CA VAL A 458 0.45 16.15 -36.42
C VAL A 458 0.75 17.32 -35.50
N MET A 459 1.63 17.13 -34.51
CA MET A 459 1.94 18.11 -33.47
C MET A 459 3.27 17.75 -32.80
N SER A 460 4.09 18.75 -32.49
CA SER A 460 5.08 18.74 -31.42
C SER A 460 4.56 19.56 -30.24
N VAL A 461 4.81 19.14 -28.99
CA VAL A 461 4.33 19.87 -27.78
C VAL A 461 4.93 21.28 -27.70
N GLU A 462 6.04 21.55 -28.38
CA GLU A 462 6.71 22.85 -28.42
C GLU A 462 6.14 23.81 -29.48
N GLU A 463 5.49 23.31 -30.54
CA GLU A 463 4.87 24.13 -31.58
C GLU A 463 3.34 24.05 -31.48
N GLU A 464 2.73 25.03 -30.81
CA GLU A 464 1.28 25.21 -30.79
C GLU A 464 0.75 25.55 -32.19
N THR A 465 0.54 24.54 -33.03
CA THR A 465 -0.18 24.73 -34.29
C THR A 465 -1.68 24.92 -34.00
N THR A 466 -2.36 25.74 -34.79
CA THR A 466 -3.77 26.14 -34.61
C THR A 466 -4.80 24.99 -34.70
N SER A 467 -4.35 23.74 -34.92
CA SER A 467 -5.23 22.60 -35.21
C SER A 467 -5.35 21.58 -34.09
N CYS A 468 -4.42 21.54 -33.12
CA CYS A 468 -4.43 20.57 -32.02
C CYS A 468 -3.76 21.16 -30.76
N TYR A 469 -4.28 20.89 -29.56
CA TYR A 469 -3.71 21.31 -28.28
C TYR A 469 -3.43 20.07 -27.42
N CYS A 470 -2.20 19.85 -26.92
CA CYS A 470 -1.90 18.81 -25.91
C CYS A 470 -1.67 19.47 -24.55
N LEU A 471 -2.42 19.00 -23.57
CA LEU A 471 -2.13 19.19 -22.16
C LEU A 471 -1.44 17.93 -21.65
N LEU A 472 -0.18 18.05 -21.25
CA LEU A 472 0.63 16.95 -20.76
C LEU A 472 0.58 16.90 -19.22
N ASP A 473 -0.18 15.95 -18.67
CA ASP A 473 -0.21 15.64 -17.24
C ASP A 473 0.87 14.61 -16.89
N PRO A 474 1.23 14.40 -15.61
CA PRO A 474 2.30 13.45 -15.23
C PRO A 474 2.09 11.99 -15.67
N TYR A 475 0.87 11.58 -16.00
CA TYR A 475 0.53 10.18 -16.35
C TYR A 475 -0.29 10.03 -17.64
N ALA A 476 -0.70 11.14 -18.28
CA ALA A 476 -1.53 11.13 -19.48
C ALA A 476 -1.36 12.44 -20.28
N CYS A 477 -1.47 12.39 -21.61
CA CYS A 477 -1.66 13.58 -22.44
C CYS A 477 -3.12 13.65 -22.89
N HIS A 478 -3.71 14.83 -22.71
CA HIS A 478 -5.04 15.18 -23.19
C HIS A 478 -4.90 16.01 -24.46
N ILE A 479 -5.38 15.48 -25.58
CA ILE A 479 -5.17 16.02 -26.91
C ILE A 479 -6.52 16.48 -27.48
N LEU A 480 -6.64 17.75 -27.85
CA LEU A 480 -7.75 18.23 -28.66
C LEU A 480 -7.49 17.94 -30.14
N LEU A 481 -8.40 17.23 -30.77
CA LEU A 481 -8.31 16.75 -32.15
C LEU A 481 -9.53 17.18 -32.98
N ASN A 482 -9.28 17.53 -34.24
CA ASN A 482 -10.31 17.92 -35.21
C ASN A 482 -10.74 16.80 -36.16
N SER A 483 -10.04 15.67 -36.17
CA SER A 483 -10.33 14.56 -37.09
C SER A 483 -10.12 13.23 -36.38
N PHE A 484 -10.88 12.22 -36.77
CA PHE A 484 -10.69 10.84 -36.31
C PHE A 484 -9.50 10.18 -37.02
N GLY A 485 -8.98 9.10 -36.43
CA GLY A 485 -7.87 8.32 -36.97
C GLY A 485 -7.12 7.53 -35.91
N THR A 486 -5.95 7.03 -36.29
CA THR A 486 -5.06 6.32 -35.37
C THR A 486 -3.91 7.22 -34.94
N TYR A 487 -3.70 7.33 -33.64
CA TYR A 487 -2.76 8.24 -33.00
C TYR A 487 -1.79 7.47 -32.11
N ALA A 488 -0.55 7.93 -32.06
CA ALA A 488 0.49 7.41 -31.18
C ALA A 488 1.33 8.57 -30.62
N LEU A 489 1.61 8.51 -29.31
CA LEU A 489 2.46 9.48 -28.63
C LEU A 489 3.92 9.00 -28.68
N ILE A 490 4.80 9.80 -29.25
CA ILE A 490 6.22 9.50 -29.43
C ILE A 490 7.04 10.56 -28.70
N GLY A 491 8.09 10.14 -28.03
CA GLY A 491 9.07 11.02 -27.39
C GLY A 491 10.43 10.85 -28.03
N GLU A 492 11.05 11.96 -28.40
CA GLU A 492 12.47 12.04 -28.74
C GLU A 492 13.24 12.54 -27.49
N PRO A 493 14.23 11.78 -26.98
CA PRO A 493 15.02 12.23 -25.85
C PRO A 493 16.04 13.29 -26.27
N ILE A 494 15.96 14.49 -25.67
CA ILE A 494 16.89 15.61 -25.91
C ILE A 494 18.17 15.43 -25.08
N SER A 495 18.08 14.74 -23.95
CA SER A 495 19.16 14.56 -22.97
C SER A 495 19.22 13.15 -22.43
N ASP A 496 20.42 12.70 -22.01
CA ASP A 496 20.62 11.45 -21.27
C ASP A 496 19.94 11.45 -19.89
N CYS A 497 19.45 12.62 -19.45
CA CYS A 497 18.61 12.79 -18.27
C CYS A 497 17.13 12.44 -18.52
N ALA A 498 16.71 12.18 -19.76
CA ALA A 498 15.36 11.76 -20.09
C ALA A 498 14.99 10.49 -19.31
N VAL A 499 13.84 10.52 -18.63
CA VAL A 499 13.39 9.40 -17.80
C VAL A 499 12.11 8.81 -18.35
N ARG A 500 12.10 7.49 -18.45
CA ARG A 500 10.94 6.65 -18.69
C ARG A 500 10.54 5.96 -17.39
N GLN A 501 9.29 6.12 -17.01
CA GLN A 501 8.67 5.49 -15.85
C GLN A 501 8.25 4.06 -16.17
N LEU A 502 8.91 3.11 -15.54
CA LEU A 502 8.59 1.69 -15.64
C LEU A 502 7.88 1.21 -14.38
N LYS A 503 6.99 0.25 -14.53
CA LYS A 503 6.33 -0.46 -13.44
C LYS A 503 6.87 -1.88 -13.38
N VAL A 504 7.37 -2.27 -12.22
CA VAL A 504 7.95 -3.59 -11.95
C VAL A 504 6.93 -4.43 -11.20
N ALA A 505 6.53 -5.56 -11.76
CA ALA A 505 5.59 -6.49 -11.15
C ALA A 505 6.19 -7.89 -11.11
N VAL A 506 5.96 -8.63 -10.02
CA VAL A 506 6.44 -10.01 -9.88
C VAL A 506 5.27 -10.96 -9.75
N PHE A 507 5.28 -11.97 -10.61
CA PHE A 507 4.29 -13.02 -10.68
C PHE A 507 4.91 -14.37 -10.34
N GLY A 508 4.08 -15.26 -9.79
CA GLY A 508 4.41 -16.66 -9.55
C GLY A 508 3.15 -17.50 -9.54
N CYS A 509 3.31 -18.83 -9.59
CA CYS A 509 2.18 -19.76 -9.59
C CYS A 509 1.91 -20.28 -8.18
N LEU A 510 0.70 -20.10 -7.64
CA LEU A 510 0.38 -20.61 -6.29
C LEU A 510 0.19 -22.13 -6.24
N SER A 511 -0.22 -22.74 -7.35
CA SER A 511 -0.45 -24.19 -7.47
C SER A 511 0.66 -24.83 -8.27
N CYS A 512 1.69 -25.33 -7.59
CA CYS A 512 2.79 -26.02 -8.25
C CYS A 512 2.97 -27.43 -7.69
N ASN A 513 2.55 -28.43 -8.46
CA ASN A 513 2.75 -29.85 -8.16
C ASN A 513 4.20 -30.31 -8.43
N SER A 514 5.04 -29.43 -8.98
CA SER A 514 6.46 -29.69 -9.26
C SER A 514 7.35 -29.07 -8.19
N LEU A 515 8.53 -29.67 -7.95
CA LEU A 515 9.56 -29.07 -7.10
C LEU A 515 10.10 -27.75 -7.69
N ASP A 516 9.97 -27.57 -9.01
CA ASP A 516 10.34 -26.34 -9.71
C ASP A 516 9.28 -25.24 -9.51
N TYR A 517 9.74 -24.05 -9.16
CA TYR A 517 8.93 -22.84 -9.01
C TYR A 517 9.52 -21.71 -9.86
N ASN A 518 8.70 -21.11 -10.72
CA ASN A 518 9.13 -20.03 -11.60
C ASN A 518 8.61 -18.68 -11.09
N LEU A 519 9.53 -17.78 -10.75
CA LEU A 519 9.25 -16.37 -10.54
C LEU A 519 9.39 -15.65 -11.88
N ARG A 520 8.38 -14.87 -12.27
CA ARG A 520 8.42 -14.04 -13.48
C ARG A 520 8.38 -12.57 -13.08
N VAL A 521 9.46 -11.87 -13.37
CA VAL A 521 9.61 -10.44 -13.07
C VAL A 521 9.37 -9.68 -14.36
N TYR A 522 8.31 -8.87 -14.38
CA TYR A 522 7.95 -8.05 -15.52
C TYR A 522 8.37 -6.60 -15.28
N CYS A 523 8.95 -5.99 -16.30
CA CYS A 523 9.21 -4.56 -16.36
C CYS A 523 8.41 -4.01 -17.54
N MET A 524 7.37 -3.24 -17.24
CA MET A 524 6.46 -2.70 -18.24
C MET A 524 6.37 -1.19 -18.12
N ASP A 525 5.75 -0.53 -19.09
CA ASP A 525 5.48 0.90 -18.97
C ASP A 525 4.56 1.20 -17.80
N ASN A 526 4.75 2.38 -17.19
CA ASN A 526 3.84 2.89 -16.16
C ASN A 526 2.51 3.38 -16.78
N THR A 527 1.85 2.53 -17.55
CA THR A 527 0.53 2.77 -18.14
C THR A 527 -0.45 1.69 -17.69
N PRO A 528 -1.73 2.01 -17.44
CA PRO A 528 -2.72 1.02 -17.01
C PRO A 528 -2.90 -0.10 -18.06
N CYS A 529 -2.86 0.24 -19.34
CA CYS A 529 -2.98 -0.71 -20.44
C CYS A 529 -1.87 -1.78 -20.44
N ALA A 530 -0.61 -1.38 -20.23
CA ALA A 530 0.51 -2.33 -20.20
C ALA A 530 0.41 -3.29 -19.01
N PHE A 531 -0.01 -2.77 -17.84
CA PHE A 531 -0.21 -3.61 -16.65
C PHE A 531 -1.36 -4.60 -16.81
N GLN A 532 -2.48 -4.16 -17.37
CA GLN A 532 -3.64 -5.03 -17.59
C GLN A 532 -3.33 -6.16 -18.59
N GLU A 533 -2.53 -5.89 -19.62
CA GLU A 533 -2.10 -6.92 -20.58
C GLU A 533 -1.32 -8.02 -19.87
N VAL A 534 -0.30 -7.65 -19.08
CA VAL A 534 0.53 -8.61 -18.34
C VAL A 534 -0.31 -9.42 -17.36
N VAL A 535 -1.22 -8.77 -16.63
CA VAL A 535 -2.13 -9.47 -15.69
C VAL A 535 -3.03 -10.46 -16.42
N SER A 536 -3.52 -10.11 -17.61
CA SER A 536 -4.37 -10.99 -18.41
C SER A 536 -3.59 -12.19 -18.93
N ASP A 537 -2.37 -11.97 -19.40
CA ASP A 537 -1.46 -13.03 -19.86
C ASP A 537 -1.06 -13.98 -18.73
N GLU A 538 -0.73 -13.44 -17.56
CA GLU A 538 -0.37 -14.23 -16.39
C GLU A 538 -1.55 -15.05 -15.87
N ARG A 539 -2.77 -14.49 -15.88
CA ARG A 539 -3.98 -15.25 -15.51
C ARG A 539 -4.20 -16.46 -16.43
N LEU A 540 -3.95 -16.33 -17.73
CA LEU A 540 -4.02 -17.46 -18.67
C LEU A 540 -2.97 -18.53 -18.36
N GLN A 541 -1.83 -18.14 -17.81
CA GLN A 541 -0.75 -19.03 -17.39
C GLN A 541 -0.89 -19.51 -15.93
N GLY A 542 -1.97 -19.16 -15.23
CA GLY A 542 -2.18 -19.50 -13.82
C GLY A 542 -1.28 -18.74 -12.83
N GLY A 543 -0.67 -17.64 -13.25
CA GLY A 543 0.14 -16.78 -12.41
C GLY A 543 -0.69 -15.80 -11.58
N GLN A 544 -0.16 -15.48 -10.40
CA GLN A 544 -0.70 -14.47 -9.50
C GLN A 544 0.38 -13.46 -9.14
N LEU A 545 -0.04 -12.21 -8.97
CA LEU A 545 0.79 -11.13 -8.49
C LEU A 545 1.20 -11.40 -7.03
N LEU A 546 2.50 -11.43 -6.76
CA LEU A 546 3.05 -11.79 -5.45
C LEU A 546 3.29 -10.59 -4.53
N GLU A 547 3.49 -9.40 -5.10
CA GLU A 547 3.82 -8.16 -4.39
C GLU A 547 3.24 -6.97 -5.17
N GLU A 548 2.95 -5.86 -4.48
CA GLU A 548 2.49 -4.63 -5.13
C GLU A 548 3.54 -4.11 -6.14
N PRO A 549 3.14 -3.72 -7.37
CA PRO A 549 4.11 -3.29 -8.37
C PRO A 549 4.78 -1.96 -8.00
N LYS A 550 6.09 -1.85 -8.21
CA LYS A 550 6.87 -0.67 -7.84
C LYS A 550 7.26 0.16 -9.06
N LEU A 551 7.32 1.48 -8.88
CA LEU A 551 7.76 2.44 -9.90
C LEU A 551 9.29 2.49 -9.97
N LEU A 552 9.84 2.35 -11.17
CA LEU A 552 11.27 2.45 -11.46
C LEU A 552 11.51 3.55 -12.51
N HIS A 553 12.33 4.52 -12.17
CA HIS A 553 12.76 5.60 -13.07
C HIS A 553 13.96 5.13 -13.90
N PHE A 554 13.72 4.82 -15.18
CA PHE A 554 14.74 4.35 -16.11
C PHE A 554 15.25 5.50 -16.98
N LYS A 555 16.54 5.82 -16.85
CA LYS A 555 17.18 6.95 -17.54
C LYS A 555 17.65 6.57 -18.94
N GLY A 556 17.65 7.54 -19.86
CA GLY A 556 18.16 7.44 -21.23
C GLY A 556 19.68 7.34 -21.36
N ASN A 557 20.41 6.95 -20.31
CA ASN A 557 21.87 7.02 -20.21
C ASN A 557 22.60 5.77 -20.73
N THR A 558 21.97 5.00 -21.64
CA THR A 558 22.50 3.77 -22.29
C THR A 558 22.81 2.57 -21.40
N PHE A 559 22.65 2.67 -20.08
CA PHE A 559 22.93 1.57 -19.17
C PHE A 559 21.83 0.52 -19.13
N SER A 560 22.24 -0.76 -19.11
CA SER A 560 21.35 -1.91 -19.01
C SER A 560 20.56 -1.97 -17.70
N LEU A 561 19.45 -2.70 -17.73
CA LEU A 561 18.66 -3.05 -16.56
C LEU A 561 19.14 -4.40 -16.00
N GLN A 562 19.45 -4.47 -14.72
CA GLN A 562 19.82 -5.68 -14.03
C GLN A 562 18.70 -6.12 -13.08
N ILE A 563 18.28 -7.37 -13.20
CA ILE A 563 17.26 -8.01 -12.38
C ILE A 563 17.92 -9.18 -11.66
N SER A 564 17.86 -9.20 -10.33
CA SER A 564 18.47 -10.24 -9.51
C SER A 564 17.54 -10.70 -8.40
N VAL A 565 17.66 -11.98 -8.03
CA VAL A 565 16.94 -12.57 -6.90
C VAL A 565 17.94 -12.81 -5.77
N LEU A 566 17.67 -12.19 -4.63
CA LEU A 566 18.50 -12.15 -3.43
C LEU A 566 17.78 -12.83 -2.26
N ASP A 567 18.53 -13.13 -1.19
CA ASP A 567 18.01 -13.65 0.08
C ASP A 567 17.16 -14.93 -0.05
N ILE A 568 17.49 -15.81 -1.01
CA ILE A 568 16.83 -17.11 -1.16
C ILE A 568 17.25 -18.02 0.02
N PRO A 569 16.33 -18.68 0.74
CA PRO A 569 16.68 -19.48 1.91
C PRO A 569 17.46 -20.74 1.50
N PRO A 570 18.77 -20.82 1.80
CA PRO A 570 19.68 -21.77 1.15
C PRO A 570 19.42 -23.23 1.52
N PHE A 571 18.75 -23.48 2.65
CA PHE A 571 18.41 -24.83 3.12
C PHE A 571 17.06 -25.33 2.61
N LEU A 572 16.22 -24.45 2.04
CA LEU A 572 14.86 -24.77 1.60
C LEU A 572 14.71 -24.71 0.08
N TRP A 573 15.45 -23.80 -0.54
CA TRP A 573 15.35 -23.45 -1.93
C TRP A 573 16.72 -23.34 -2.59
N ARG A 574 16.82 -23.78 -3.84
CA ARG A 574 17.96 -23.54 -4.71
C ARG A 574 17.52 -22.77 -5.95
N ILE A 575 18.30 -21.79 -6.38
CA ILE A 575 18.10 -21.15 -7.68
C ILE A 575 18.93 -21.90 -8.72
N LYS A 576 18.35 -22.15 -9.91
CA LYS A 576 19.10 -22.81 -10.98
C LYS A 576 20.32 -21.94 -11.35
N PRO A 577 21.54 -22.51 -11.41
CA PRO A 577 22.75 -21.74 -11.68
C PRO A 577 22.62 -20.96 -12.99
N PHE A 578 23.28 -19.79 -13.07
CA PHE A 578 23.20 -18.83 -14.19
C PHE A 578 21.88 -18.06 -14.34
N THR A 579 20.88 -18.28 -13.48
CA THR A 579 19.63 -17.49 -13.51
C THR A 579 19.52 -16.43 -12.42
N ALA A 580 20.41 -16.41 -11.41
CA ALA A 580 20.27 -15.53 -10.23
C ALA A 580 20.32 -14.03 -10.54
N CYS A 581 20.95 -13.66 -11.65
CA CYS A 581 21.02 -12.30 -12.14
C CYS A 581 20.87 -12.32 -13.66
N GLN A 582 19.95 -11.53 -14.18
CA GLN A 582 19.70 -11.36 -15.61
C GLN A 582 19.88 -9.88 -15.96
N GLU A 583 20.55 -9.63 -17.08
CA GLU A 583 20.76 -8.28 -17.59
C GLU A 583 19.97 -8.11 -18.88
N VAL A 584 19.18 -7.04 -18.94
CA VAL A 584 18.41 -6.65 -20.12
C VAL A 584 19.10 -5.45 -20.76
N PRO A 585 19.51 -5.54 -22.03
CA PRO A 585 20.15 -4.44 -22.74
C PRO A 585 19.28 -3.18 -22.76
N PHE A 586 19.92 -2.02 -22.67
CA PHE A 586 19.25 -0.72 -22.69
C PHE A 586 18.27 -0.57 -23.86
N SER A 587 18.68 -0.92 -25.09
CA SER A 587 17.82 -0.80 -26.28
C SER A 587 16.50 -1.58 -26.18
N ARG A 588 16.50 -2.71 -25.47
CA ARG A 588 15.29 -3.53 -25.30
C ARG A 588 14.32 -2.95 -24.27
N VAL A 589 14.83 -2.19 -23.30
CA VAL A 589 14.03 -1.50 -22.27
C VAL A 589 13.58 -0.14 -22.79
N TRP A 590 14.46 0.56 -23.49
CA TRP A 590 14.27 1.92 -23.98
C TRP A 590 13.38 1.98 -25.23
N CYS A 591 13.55 1.06 -26.18
CA CYS A 591 12.65 0.96 -27.33
C CYS A 591 11.45 0.11 -26.89
N SER A 592 10.23 0.67 -26.93
CA SER A 592 9.00 -0.03 -26.60
C SER A 592 8.85 -1.28 -27.45
N SER A 593 9.12 -2.45 -26.86
CA SER A 593 8.98 -3.75 -27.52
C SER A 593 7.49 -4.14 -27.56
N PRO A 594 7.02 -4.78 -28.65
CA PRO A 594 5.66 -5.29 -28.77
C PRO A 594 5.36 -6.47 -27.82
N THR A 595 6.37 -6.92 -27.07
CA THR A 595 6.24 -7.95 -26.04
C THR A 595 6.63 -7.38 -24.68
N PRO A 596 5.82 -7.63 -23.63
CA PRO A 596 6.16 -7.18 -22.28
C PRO A 596 7.46 -7.84 -21.84
N LEU A 597 8.41 -6.99 -21.44
CA LEU A 597 9.72 -7.44 -20.99
C LEU A 597 9.58 -8.21 -19.68
N HIS A 598 10.04 -9.46 -19.68
CA HIS A 598 10.04 -10.29 -18.49
C HIS A 598 11.31 -11.13 -18.39
N CYS A 599 11.73 -11.36 -17.15
CA CYS A 599 12.79 -12.30 -16.78
C CYS A 599 12.19 -13.40 -15.92
N ALA A 600 12.41 -14.65 -16.30
CA ALA A 600 11.97 -15.82 -15.55
C ALA A 600 13.13 -16.38 -14.72
N PHE A 601 12.90 -16.57 -13.43
CA PHE A 601 13.84 -17.14 -12.47
C PHE A 601 13.29 -18.47 -11.98
N SER A 602 14.01 -19.55 -12.27
CA SER A 602 13.63 -20.89 -11.84
C SER A 602 14.28 -21.23 -10.51
N LEU A 603 13.45 -21.40 -9.50
CA LEU A 603 13.81 -21.91 -8.18
C LEU A 603 13.37 -23.37 -8.07
N GLU A 604 14.02 -24.12 -7.20
CA GLU A 604 13.70 -25.51 -6.94
C GLU A 604 13.71 -25.77 -5.45
N ARG A 605 12.68 -26.49 -4.99
CA ARG A 605 12.52 -26.91 -3.59
C ARG A 605 13.31 -28.18 -3.34
N TYR A 606 13.98 -28.26 -2.19
CA TYR A 606 14.62 -29.52 -1.78
C TYR A 606 13.60 -30.59 -1.38
N THR A 607 12.45 -30.18 -0.84
CA THR A 607 11.38 -31.08 -0.41
C THR A 607 10.00 -30.49 -0.74
N PRO A 608 8.98 -31.30 -1.04
CA PRO A 608 7.62 -30.82 -1.27
C PRO A 608 6.98 -30.21 -0.02
N ALA A 609 7.45 -30.59 1.18
CA ALA A 609 7.03 -30.01 2.46
C ALA A 609 7.37 -28.51 2.59
N THR A 610 8.31 -28.00 1.79
CA THR A 610 8.62 -26.57 1.73
C THR A 610 7.51 -25.82 0.97
N THR A 611 6.58 -25.25 1.72
CA THR A 611 5.47 -24.44 1.17
C THR A 611 5.75 -22.94 1.17
N GLN A 612 6.74 -22.46 1.90
CA GLN A 612 7.02 -21.02 2.02
C GLN A 612 8.25 -20.61 1.20
N LEU A 613 8.11 -19.53 0.43
CA LEU A 613 9.20 -18.85 -0.27
C LEU A 613 9.28 -17.39 0.23
N SER A 614 10.46 -17.02 0.71
CA SER A 614 10.80 -15.65 1.10
C SER A 614 12.06 -15.25 0.36
N CYS A 615 12.00 -14.26 -0.53
CA CYS A 615 13.17 -13.75 -1.24
C CYS A 615 13.01 -12.26 -1.58
N LYS A 616 14.10 -11.61 -1.98
CA LYS A 616 14.06 -10.22 -2.46
C LYS A 616 14.35 -10.19 -3.95
N VAL A 617 13.55 -9.46 -4.72
CA VAL A 617 13.85 -9.18 -6.13
C VAL A 617 14.38 -7.76 -6.22
N CYS A 618 15.63 -7.62 -6.63
CA CYS A 618 16.27 -6.33 -6.90
C CYS A 618 16.23 -6.07 -8.40
N VAL A 619 15.63 -4.94 -8.78
CA VAL A 619 15.59 -4.42 -10.15
C VAL A 619 16.27 -3.06 -10.16
N ARG A 620 17.38 -2.95 -10.87
CA ARG A 620 18.17 -1.71 -10.90
C ARG A 620 18.70 -1.42 -12.29
N GLN A 621 18.75 -0.15 -12.66
CA GLN A 621 19.56 0.26 -13.80
C GLN A 621 21.03 0.35 -13.37
N VAL A 622 21.96 -0.09 -14.21
CA VAL A 622 23.39 0.04 -13.91
C VAL A 622 23.72 1.54 -13.76
N LYS A 623 24.28 1.93 -12.60
CA LYS A 623 24.50 3.35 -12.21
C LYS A 623 23.24 4.23 -12.24
N GLY A 624 22.06 3.65 -11.98
CA GLY A 624 20.78 4.37 -11.93
C GLY A 624 19.97 4.04 -10.69
N HIS A 625 18.65 4.18 -10.80
CA HIS A 625 17.71 3.86 -9.72
C HIS A 625 17.62 2.35 -9.47
N GLU A 626 17.38 1.99 -8.21
CA GLU A 626 17.19 0.63 -7.74
C GLU A 626 15.84 0.51 -7.03
N GLN A 627 15.17 -0.61 -7.26
CA GLN A 627 13.96 -1.01 -6.55
C GLN A 627 14.07 -2.43 -6.03
N ILE A 628 13.61 -2.63 -4.80
CA ILE A 628 13.63 -3.93 -4.13
C ILE A 628 12.20 -4.32 -3.79
N LEU A 629 11.74 -5.47 -4.30
CA LEU A 629 10.45 -6.08 -3.98
C LEU A 629 10.68 -7.23 -2.99
N GLN A 630 9.98 -7.22 -1.86
CA GLN A 630 10.08 -8.27 -0.85
C GLN A 630 8.98 -9.28 -1.13
N ILE A 631 9.35 -10.49 -1.51
CA ILE A 631 8.39 -11.54 -1.87
C ILE A 631 8.26 -12.48 -0.68
N GLN A 632 7.04 -12.63 -0.19
CA GLN A 632 6.68 -13.65 0.78
C GLN A 632 5.42 -14.37 0.27
N THR A 633 5.58 -15.61 -0.18
CA THR A 633 4.48 -16.40 -0.75
C THR A 633 4.40 -17.79 -0.13
N SER A 634 3.18 -18.30 -0.02
CA SER A 634 2.87 -19.68 0.36
C SER A 634 2.38 -20.43 -0.87
N ILE A 635 3.14 -21.42 -1.31
CA ILE A 635 2.77 -22.35 -2.37
C ILE A 635 1.87 -23.40 -1.74
N LEU A 636 0.64 -23.46 -2.23
CA LEU A 636 -0.35 -24.46 -1.81
C LEU A 636 -0.09 -25.75 -2.61
N GLU A 637 -0.21 -26.90 -1.95
CA GLU A 637 -0.30 -28.20 -2.63
C GLU A 637 -1.68 -28.39 -3.27
#